data_AF-A0A1N7L9I9-F1
#
_entry.id   AF-A0A1N7L9I9-F1
#
_cell.length_a   1.000
_cell.length_b   1.000
_cell.length_c   1.000
_cell.angle_alpha   90.00
_cell.angle_beta   90.00
_cell.angle_gamma   90.00
#
_symmetry.space_group_name_H-M   'P 1'
#
loop_
_entity.id
_entity.type
_entity.pdbx_description
1 polymer ?
#
loop_
_entity_poly.entity_id
_entity_poly.type
_entity_poly.pdbx_seq_one_letter_code
_entity_poly.pdbx_strand_id
1 'polypeptide(L)'
;MENCSSKISIHQGTGTTQNARFLSALQPSYFLLEEREEIDYVVLAQKMAQYLNYFNESDSNIAQSDWSSFFAYESTAILARIFKWNIEDYEKKYENVRKSIALINDNEEQKKRIREIFEKIQKDFTSLTNKIDTLDHQISVKEFLLSSKKEIEKQLSTVLSKISDEKSIITLLQNYQFNKNIQNLFGLLLYWKNSTEKAFNQQLESYPSHTPHYALFLAFLKLLGIAKNHLNDFTKRHLDFYYKDILQLLPQKAQPDFVHVLIKPAANKNAFLLPKNTIFSAGKNSLGKNKFYASTSDHTINSVKIKSFLSHHIDQNIWKKTDLFPLNATNTPFSAFQSSENTETGLLLASPLFYMKGGTRTITLKFDPHILDPNSFDFWMTGEKKWVEITQENKELTQDKYIKLTIPASEKAIVPFNKEIHEGEAIETIHPILKIIPKNNTEKIDCKTLEIGIAVNGLKNLIVATDTGVVDINKPFKPFEDFPKNGNGFIIGCNEFFMKKGATAKFSIESDALSSNLLAGTVNSNLVNSNITSNNAQVSNKVSAIQSVTATNTALLFQNLTIHRANISHLRLVDNSLLFEMKDGKFSNEGNKTFNSVYTNNNPVKEYLEDEIPNKDTISGYIRIQLNDNKYEKEKFLENYIKAAQEKTTLPEVPVIQSLVMNYSLTQKYNFNASDDALNTLEFYHLLPFGYEKLRPNSSLLLIPDLPQKGEIYIGFENAQPGNGLSILFQMAEGTANPRKEPAKISWEYLSDNQWKPIDSYDIGDETLGLLQSGIINITVPHFDNSQTVVLPKNLFWLKISVNELDRICHFVGIHEQALKAVLFDFENNGSGFLEVTPKETVSKLYQPNPFVKKVKQPYPSFGGKKHEEDTQLYQRSSERLRHKQRAITSWDYERLILQEFPEVYRVKCLNHYRYDSENVSNVSAGYVTLIPVAKSLNSSTVWEWKPLLSLSTLQRIKNRIMGLCSPHVRLCIKPPVLEKIQIGCKVKYKDIPGADIRLYAKMLAETINRYISPWAYSDIDIDFGKKIELSSLIQLIDNQSFVDYIIDFKVNHLILDDEENTVIKTMADVKEIVPQTDYTLFIPNDTHEIKELKNNC
;
A
#
# COMPACT_ATOMS: atom_id res chain seq x y z
N MET A 1 -5.63 2.17 -40.63
CA MET A 1 -6.70 3.16 -40.36
C MET A 1 -6.12 4.32 -39.55
N GLU A 2 -5.20 5.09 -40.13
CA GLU A 2 -4.45 6.14 -39.40
C GLU A 2 -5.12 7.52 -39.41
N ASN A 3 -6.27 7.69 -40.09
CA ASN A 3 -6.92 8.99 -40.29
C ASN A 3 -8.32 9.13 -39.65
N CYS A 4 -8.72 8.27 -38.72
CA CYS A 4 -9.93 8.50 -37.92
C CYS A 4 -9.57 9.32 -36.68
N SER A 5 -9.87 10.61 -36.66
CA SER A 5 -9.79 11.42 -35.44
C SER A 5 -10.74 10.84 -34.39
N SER A 6 -10.19 10.25 -33.32
CA SER A 6 -10.91 9.62 -32.21
C SER A 6 -11.68 10.60 -31.30
N LYS A 7 -11.66 11.91 -31.58
CA LYS A 7 -12.30 12.94 -30.76
C LYS A 7 -13.76 13.13 -31.17
N ILE A 8 -14.66 12.41 -30.51
CA ILE A 8 -16.10 12.63 -30.61
C ILE A 8 -16.43 13.98 -29.95
N SER A 9 -17.16 14.85 -30.65
CA SER A 9 -17.46 16.22 -30.18
C SER A 9 -18.14 16.27 -28.80
N ILE A 10 -18.90 15.23 -28.44
CA ILE A 10 -19.63 15.12 -27.15
C ILE A 10 -18.71 14.96 -25.93
N HIS A 11 -17.44 14.58 -26.13
CA HIS A 11 -16.44 14.43 -25.04
C HIS A 11 -15.49 15.63 -24.90
N GLN A 12 -15.70 16.68 -25.70
CA GLN A 12 -14.82 17.86 -25.72
C GLN A 12 -14.96 18.74 -24.47
N GLY A 13 -16.08 18.68 -23.75
CA GLY A 13 -16.24 19.35 -22.46
C GLY A 13 -15.36 18.74 -21.38
N THR A 14 -14.94 19.49 -20.37
CA THR A 14 -14.02 19.00 -19.32
C THR A 14 -14.71 18.65 -18.00
N GLY A 15 -16.03 18.48 -18.09
CA GLY A 15 -16.90 18.23 -16.95
C GLY A 15 -17.31 19.52 -16.26
N THR A 16 -17.80 19.40 -15.02
CA THR A 16 -18.15 20.58 -14.23
C THR A 16 -17.43 20.64 -12.89
N THR A 17 -17.13 21.85 -12.44
CA THR A 17 -16.52 22.14 -11.13
C THR A 17 -17.58 22.40 -10.06
N GLN A 18 -17.17 22.34 -8.79
CA GLN A 18 -18.04 22.65 -7.65
C GLN A 18 -18.60 24.08 -7.70
N ASN A 19 -17.79 25.05 -8.14
CA ASN A 19 -18.16 26.46 -8.21
C ASN A 19 -19.12 26.74 -9.37
N ALA A 20 -18.90 26.10 -10.52
CA ALA A 20 -19.74 26.23 -11.72
C ALA A 20 -21.15 25.62 -11.56
N ARG A 21 -21.49 25.07 -10.39
CA ARG A 21 -22.84 24.62 -10.06
C ARG A 21 -23.80 25.77 -9.79
N PHE A 22 -23.31 26.82 -9.16
CA PHE A 22 -24.14 27.95 -8.79
C PHE A 22 -24.34 28.86 -10.01
N LEU A 23 -25.57 28.92 -10.51
CA LEU A 23 -25.92 29.81 -11.62
C LEU A 23 -25.98 31.24 -11.09
N SER A 24 -25.32 32.19 -11.77
CA SER A 24 -25.38 33.61 -11.40
C SER A 24 -26.81 34.13 -11.31
N ALA A 25 -27.72 33.63 -12.17
CA ALA A 25 -29.14 33.98 -12.15
C ALA A 25 -29.90 33.57 -10.86
N LEU A 26 -29.34 32.71 -10.01
CA LEU A 26 -29.89 32.36 -8.71
C LEU A 26 -29.41 33.30 -7.59
N GLN A 27 -28.45 34.19 -7.86
CA GLN A 27 -28.08 35.24 -6.91
C GLN A 27 -29.19 36.28 -6.85
N PRO A 28 -29.74 36.58 -5.66
CA PRO A 28 -30.77 37.62 -5.55
C PRO A 28 -30.31 39.00 -6.07
N SER A 29 -29.02 39.28 -5.98
CA SER A 29 -28.39 40.51 -6.47
C SER A 29 -28.02 40.49 -7.95
N TYR A 30 -28.28 39.39 -8.70
CA TYR A 30 -27.95 39.30 -10.12
C TYR A 30 -28.72 40.31 -10.97
N PHE A 31 -29.95 40.59 -10.57
CA PHE A 31 -30.82 41.58 -11.17
C PHE A 31 -31.46 42.39 -10.04
N LEU A 32 -31.27 43.70 -10.05
CA LEU A 32 -31.95 44.61 -9.13
C LEU A 32 -33.04 45.34 -9.92
N LEU A 33 -34.24 45.45 -9.36
CA LEU A 33 -35.32 46.19 -10.02
C LEU A 33 -34.98 47.69 -10.16
N GLU A 34 -34.19 48.19 -9.21
CA GLU A 34 -33.67 49.55 -9.21
C GLU A 34 -32.15 49.53 -9.00
N GLU A 35 -31.40 49.80 -10.06
CA GLU A 35 -29.93 49.79 -10.07
C GLU A 35 -29.30 51.16 -9.79
N ARG A 36 -30.06 52.27 -9.90
CA ARG A 36 -29.52 53.63 -9.75
C ARG A 36 -28.94 53.89 -8.37
N GLU A 37 -27.74 54.41 -8.32
CA GLU A 37 -27.08 54.83 -7.08
C GLU A 37 -27.51 56.25 -6.68
N GLU A 38 -27.19 56.68 -5.45
CA GLU A 38 -27.51 58.04 -4.98
C GLU A 38 -26.98 59.12 -5.94
N ILE A 39 -25.77 58.90 -6.49
CA ILE A 39 -25.16 59.77 -7.48
C ILE A 39 -25.95 59.86 -8.79
N ASP A 40 -26.59 58.77 -9.22
CA ASP A 40 -27.41 58.76 -10.44
C ASP A 40 -28.65 59.63 -10.25
N TYR A 41 -29.25 59.60 -9.05
CA TYR A 41 -30.37 60.46 -8.72
C TYR A 41 -29.96 61.94 -8.63
N VAL A 42 -28.78 62.26 -8.09
CA VAL A 42 -28.25 63.64 -8.08
C VAL A 42 -28.10 64.17 -9.50
N VAL A 43 -27.43 63.42 -10.38
CA VAL A 43 -27.20 63.84 -11.77
C VAL A 43 -28.50 63.87 -12.57
N LEU A 44 -29.42 62.93 -12.34
CA LEU A 44 -30.73 62.92 -12.95
C LEU A 44 -31.56 64.15 -12.54
N ALA A 45 -31.62 64.46 -11.24
CA ALA A 45 -32.33 65.62 -10.73
C ALA A 45 -31.75 66.93 -11.29
N GLN A 46 -30.42 67.03 -11.37
CA GLN A 46 -29.74 68.19 -11.98
C GLN A 46 -30.11 68.37 -13.46
N LYS A 47 -30.20 67.29 -14.23
CA LYS A 47 -30.64 67.34 -15.64
C LYS A 47 -32.11 67.69 -15.75
N MET A 48 -32.97 67.08 -14.94
CA MET A 48 -34.41 67.34 -14.95
C MET A 48 -34.74 68.78 -14.55
N ALA A 49 -33.95 69.38 -13.65
CA ALA A 49 -34.14 70.75 -13.21
C ALA A 49 -34.10 71.79 -14.35
N GLN A 50 -33.37 71.51 -15.44
CA GLN A 50 -33.32 72.37 -16.64
C GLN A 50 -34.64 72.41 -17.42
N TYR A 51 -35.50 71.41 -17.23
CA TYR A 51 -36.82 71.33 -17.87
C TYR A 51 -37.94 71.86 -16.98
N LEU A 52 -37.65 72.12 -15.71
CA LEU A 52 -38.60 72.68 -14.76
C LEU A 52 -38.46 74.19 -14.78
N ASN A 53 -39.40 74.86 -15.44
CA ASN A 53 -39.48 76.31 -15.43
C ASN A 53 -40.23 76.79 -14.19
N TYR A 54 -39.77 77.87 -13.57
CA TYR A 54 -40.56 78.61 -12.58
C TYR A 54 -41.02 79.95 -13.16
N PHE A 55 -42.21 80.39 -12.73
CA PHE A 55 -42.91 81.55 -13.25
C PHE A 55 -43.07 82.58 -12.14
N ASN A 56 -43.10 83.86 -12.52
CA ASN A 56 -43.32 84.94 -11.56
C ASN A 56 -44.80 85.00 -11.16
N GLU A 57 -45.10 85.35 -9.91
CA GLU A 57 -46.47 85.46 -9.38
C GLU A 57 -47.30 86.50 -10.13
N SER A 58 -46.65 87.52 -10.73
CA SER A 58 -47.31 88.59 -11.46
C SER A 58 -47.59 88.30 -12.94
N ASP A 59 -46.94 87.29 -13.55
CA ASP A 59 -47.18 86.90 -14.95
C ASP A 59 -46.87 85.41 -15.18
N SER A 60 -47.93 84.60 -15.24
CA SER A 60 -47.85 83.14 -15.35
C SER A 60 -47.51 82.63 -16.75
N ASN A 61 -47.42 83.51 -17.75
CA ASN A 61 -47.20 83.12 -19.15
C ASN A 61 -45.74 83.19 -19.59
N ILE A 62 -44.85 83.78 -18.80
CA ILE A 62 -43.43 83.93 -19.13
C ILE A 62 -42.60 83.27 -18.03
N ALA A 63 -41.87 82.20 -18.40
CA ALA A 63 -40.94 81.54 -17.51
C ALA A 63 -39.81 82.51 -17.11
N GLN A 64 -39.55 82.65 -15.82
CA GLN A 64 -38.48 83.53 -15.32
C GLN A 64 -37.11 82.86 -15.45
N SER A 65 -37.03 81.57 -15.11
CA SER A 65 -35.85 80.72 -15.34
C SER A 65 -36.21 79.25 -15.11
N ASP A 66 -35.21 78.39 -15.04
CA ASP A 66 -35.33 76.98 -14.69
C ASP A 66 -34.76 76.68 -13.29
N TRP A 67 -34.99 75.47 -12.79
CA TRP A 67 -34.51 75.04 -11.48
C TRP A 67 -33.02 74.62 -11.47
N SER A 68 -32.26 74.79 -12.55
CA SER A 68 -30.85 74.35 -12.61
C SER A 68 -29.94 75.06 -11.60
N SER A 69 -30.33 76.27 -11.17
CA SER A 69 -29.67 77.06 -10.12
C SER A 69 -29.65 76.35 -8.76
N PHE A 70 -30.64 75.50 -8.47
CA PHE A 70 -30.72 74.70 -7.24
C PHE A 70 -29.49 73.81 -7.03
N PHE A 71 -28.90 73.31 -8.11
CA PHE A 71 -27.72 72.43 -8.10
C PHE A 71 -26.43 73.16 -8.49
N ALA A 72 -26.52 74.45 -8.85
CA ALA A 72 -25.48 75.13 -9.59
C ALA A 72 -24.21 75.44 -8.76
N TYR A 73 -24.37 75.56 -7.44
CA TYR A 73 -23.32 75.99 -6.50
C TYR A 73 -23.00 74.94 -5.44
N GLU A 74 -23.65 73.77 -5.48
CA GLU A 74 -23.40 72.68 -4.55
C GLU A 74 -22.18 71.86 -4.99
N SER A 75 -21.18 71.79 -4.12
CA SER A 75 -19.93 71.08 -4.40
C SER A 75 -20.16 69.60 -4.75
N THR A 76 -21.11 68.96 -4.08
CA THR A 76 -21.48 67.56 -4.31
C THR A 76 -22.13 67.34 -5.67
N ALA A 77 -22.98 68.26 -6.11
CA ALA A 77 -23.59 68.19 -7.44
C ALA A 77 -22.55 68.40 -8.55
N ILE A 78 -21.54 69.25 -8.32
CA ILE A 78 -20.43 69.46 -9.26
C ILE A 78 -19.59 68.19 -9.38
N LEU A 79 -19.19 67.59 -8.25
CA LEU A 79 -18.43 66.33 -8.25
C LEU A 79 -19.21 65.18 -8.88
N ALA A 80 -20.50 65.06 -8.58
CA ALA A 80 -21.38 64.04 -9.17
C ALA A 80 -21.42 64.10 -10.70
N ARG A 81 -21.51 65.32 -11.24
CA ARG A 81 -21.56 65.57 -12.68
C ARG A 81 -20.24 65.23 -13.37
N ILE A 82 -19.11 65.50 -12.71
CA ILE A 82 -17.77 65.12 -13.22
C ILE A 82 -17.63 63.60 -13.23
N PHE A 83 -17.96 62.93 -12.12
CA PHE A 83 -17.84 61.48 -12.00
C PHE A 83 -18.73 60.74 -13.00
N LYS A 84 -19.95 61.21 -13.29
CA LYS A 84 -20.85 60.55 -14.26
C LYS A 84 -20.59 60.95 -15.72
N TRP A 85 -19.47 61.61 -16.03
CA TRP A 85 -19.09 61.88 -17.40
C TRP A 85 -18.67 60.59 -18.12
N ASN A 86 -19.35 60.25 -19.22
CA ASN A 86 -19.17 58.99 -19.94
C ASN A 86 -18.01 59.08 -20.95
N ILE A 87 -16.78 59.00 -20.45
CA ILE A 87 -15.55 59.04 -21.25
C ILE A 87 -15.41 57.77 -22.11
N GLU A 88 -15.89 56.64 -21.59
CA GLU A 88 -15.83 55.34 -22.23
C GLU A 88 -16.66 55.29 -23.52
N ASP A 89 -17.78 56.02 -23.58
CA ASP A 89 -18.55 56.22 -24.82
C ASP A 89 -17.77 57.03 -25.86
N TYR A 90 -17.02 58.05 -25.43
CA TYR A 90 -16.14 58.81 -26.33
C TYR A 90 -14.99 57.96 -26.88
N GLU A 91 -14.38 57.12 -26.04
CA GLU A 91 -13.32 56.18 -26.44
C GLU A 91 -13.85 55.14 -27.44
N LYS A 92 -15.03 54.55 -27.17
CA LYS A 92 -15.70 53.63 -28.11
C LYS A 92 -16.04 54.30 -29.45
N LYS A 93 -16.56 55.53 -29.41
CA LYS A 93 -16.84 56.31 -30.63
C LYS A 93 -15.57 56.59 -31.41
N TYR A 94 -14.49 56.96 -30.73
CA TYR A 94 -13.18 57.15 -31.35
C TYR A 94 -12.66 55.86 -32.01
N GLU A 95 -12.68 54.73 -31.30
CA GLU A 95 -12.22 53.44 -31.84
C GLU A 95 -13.08 52.96 -33.02
N ASN A 96 -14.39 53.17 -32.97
CA ASN A 96 -15.29 52.87 -34.09
C ASN A 96 -14.98 53.76 -35.31
N VAL A 97 -14.81 55.07 -35.11
CA VAL A 97 -14.45 56.00 -36.19
C VAL A 97 -13.09 55.64 -36.76
N ARG A 98 -12.09 55.38 -35.92
CA ARG A 98 -10.73 54.96 -36.29
C ARG A 98 -10.73 53.70 -37.16
N LYS A 99 -11.53 52.68 -36.83
CA LYS A 99 -11.66 51.46 -37.65
C LYS A 99 -12.33 51.73 -39.00
N SER A 100 -13.32 52.61 -39.02
CA SER A 100 -14.08 52.94 -40.23
C SER A 100 -13.39 53.95 -41.16
N ILE A 101 -12.34 54.63 -40.70
CA ILE A 101 -11.76 55.78 -41.42
C ILE A 101 -11.06 55.39 -42.73
N ALA A 102 -10.53 54.16 -42.80
CA ALA A 102 -9.91 53.61 -44.01
C ALA A 102 -10.93 53.36 -45.14
N LEU A 103 -12.24 53.40 -44.84
CA LEU A 103 -13.32 53.23 -45.81
C LEU A 103 -13.79 54.58 -46.42
N ILE A 104 -13.27 55.71 -45.95
CA ILE A 104 -13.66 57.06 -46.39
C ILE A 104 -12.62 57.55 -47.40
N ASN A 105 -13.04 57.93 -48.61
CA ASN A 105 -12.12 58.34 -49.68
C ASN A 105 -11.70 59.83 -49.61
N ASP A 106 -12.45 60.67 -48.88
CA ASP A 106 -12.17 62.10 -48.74
C ASP A 106 -11.43 62.39 -47.41
N ASN A 107 -10.22 62.93 -47.52
CA ASN A 107 -9.37 63.26 -46.39
C ASN A 107 -9.90 64.42 -45.54
N GLU A 108 -10.65 65.37 -46.12
CA GLU A 108 -11.25 66.45 -45.34
C GLU A 108 -12.44 65.93 -44.50
N GLU A 109 -13.21 64.99 -45.03
CA GLU A 109 -14.25 64.28 -44.27
C GLU A 109 -13.65 63.37 -43.18
N GLN A 110 -12.50 62.72 -43.42
CA GLN A 110 -11.76 61.98 -42.39
C GLN A 110 -11.33 62.90 -41.22
N LYS A 111 -10.75 64.07 -41.54
CA LYS A 111 -10.36 65.08 -40.54
C LYS A 111 -11.54 65.52 -39.72
N LYS A 112 -12.65 65.88 -40.38
CA LYS A 112 -13.87 66.36 -39.74
C LYS A 112 -14.41 65.35 -38.72
N ARG A 113 -14.54 64.08 -39.08
CA ARG A 113 -15.12 63.05 -38.19
C ARG A 113 -14.30 62.78 -36.93
N ILE A 114 -12.96 62.76 -37.01
CA ILE A 114 -12.13 62.63 -35.81
C ILE A 114 -12.19 63.91 -34.98
N ARG A 115 -12.06 65.06 -35.64
CA ARG A 115 -12.02 66.37 -34.99
C ARG A 115 -13.30 66.64 -34.20
N GLU A 116 -14.47 66.33 -34.74
CA GLU A 116 -15.77 66.47 -34.07
C GLU A 116 -15.83 65.74 -32.71
N ILE A 117 -15.18 64.57 -32.59
CA ILE A 117 -15.13 63.83 -31.31
C ILE A 117 -14.34 64.63 -30.27
N PHE A 118 -13.13 65.08 -30.61
CA PHE A 118 -12.27 65.80 -29.69
C PHE A 118 -12.77 67.22 -29.39
N GLU A 119 -13.42 67.90 -30.35
CA GLU A 119 -14.11 69.16 -30.10
C GLU A 119 -15.28 68.99 -29.13
N LYS A 120 -16.03 67.89 -29.25
CA LYS A 120 -17.10 67.58 -28.30
C LYS A 120 -16.56 67.25 -26.90
N ILE A 121 -15.46 66.48 -26.81
CA ILE A 121 -14.77 66.24 -25.54
C ILE A 121 -14.30 67.56 -24.93
N GLN A 122 -13.69 68.45 -25.70
CA GLN A 122 -13.22 69.75 -25.23
C GLN A 122 -14.38 70.62 -24.73
N LYS A 123 -15.51 70.65 -25.44
CA LYS A 123 -16.71 71.40 -25.06
C LYS A 123 -17.29 70.88 -23.74
N ASP A 124 -17.46 69.56 -23.61
CA ASP A 124 -18.00 68.94 -22.41
C ASP A 124 -17.06 69.13 -21.21
N PHE A 125 -15.74 68.96 -21.43
CA PHE A 125 -14.72 69.17 -20.41
C PHE A 125 -14.72 70.63 -19.91
N THR A 126 -14.81 71.60 -20.83
CA THR A 126 -14.93 73.01 -20.48
C THR A 126 -16.20 73.26 -19.64
N SER A 127 -17.33 72.69 -20.06
CA SER A 127 -18.59 72.83 -19.33
C SER A 127 -18.53 72.27 -17.90
N LEU A 128 -17.85 71.13 -17.71
CA LEU A 128 -17.65 70.50 -16.40
C LEU A 128 -16.67 71.29 -15.52
N THR A 129 -15.66 71.91 -16.13
CA THR A 129 -14.58 72.59 -15.41
C THR A 129 -14.83 74.05 -15.09
N ASN A 130 -15.85 74.68 -15.70
CA ASN A 130 -16.21 76.09 -15.46
C ASN A 130 -16.65 76.39 -14.02
N LYS A 131 -17.03 75.38 -13.24
CA LYS A 131 -17.51 75.54 -11.86
C LYS A 131 -16.57 74.93 -10.80
N ILE A 132 -15.43 74.38 -11.20
CA ILE A 132 -14.49 73.76 -10.24
C ILE A 132 -13.91 74.79 -9.27
N ASP A 133 -13.75 76.05 -9.70
CA ASP A 133 -13.27 77.13 -8.83
C ASP A 133 -14.23 77.39 -7.65
N THR A 134 -15.52 77.12 -7.83
CA THR A 134 -16.58 77.29 -6.81
C THR A 134 -16.68 76.15 -5.80
N LEU A 135 -15.89 75.07 -5.97
CA LEU A 135 -15.82 74.00 -4.97
C LEU A 135 -15.30 74.54 -3.63
N ASP A 136 -15.81 74.02 -2.51
CA ASP A 136 -15.27 74.36 -1.18
C ASP A 136 -13.77 74.01 -1.08
N HIS A 137 -12.99 74.89 -0.44
CA HIS A 137 -11.56 74.71 -0.19
C HIS A 137 -11.24 73.48 0.67
N GLN A 138 -12.21 73.00 1.47
CA GLN A 138 -12.04 71.80 2.29
C GLN A 138 -12.05 70.49 1.47
N ILE A 139 -12.38 70.55 0.18
CA ILE A 139 -12.47 69.38 -0.69
C ILE A 139 -11.08 69.00 -1.21
N SER A 140 -10.56 67.88 -0.71
CA SER A 140 -9.20 67.38 -0.98
C SER A 140 -8.84 67.26 -2.46
N VAL A 141 -9.81 66.93 -3.32
CA VAL A 141 -9.57 66.72 -4.77
C VAL A 141 -9.53 68.03 -5.56
N LYS A 142 -9.93 69.18 -4.98
CA LYS A 142 -10.04 70.46 -5.71
C LYS A 142 -8.74 70.88 -6.39
N GLU A 143 -7.63 70.86 -5.66
CA GLU A 143 -6.30 71.23 -6.18
C GLU A 143 -5.82 70.27 -7.30
N PHE A 144 -6.13 68.98 -7.16
CA PHE A 144 -5.87 68.00 -8.21
C PHE A 144 -6.69 68.30 -9.48
N LEU A 145 -7.97 68.64 -9.34
CA LEU A 145 -8.82 68.94 -10.49
C LEU A 145 -8.36 70.21 -11.22
N LEU A 146 -7.96 71.25 -10.48
CA LEU A 146 -7.48 72.52 -11.05
C LEU A 146 -6.13 72.38 -11.76
N SER A 147 -5.19 71.66 -11.17
CA SER A 147 -3.89 71.38 -11.79
C SER A 147 -4.04 70.49 -13.03
N SER A 148 -4.84 69.43 -12.94
CA SER A 148 -5.09 68.51 -14.05
C SER A 148 -5.88 69.15 -15.20
N LYS A 149 -6.79 70.11 -14.91
CA LYS A 149 -7.54 70.87 -15.92
C LYS A 149 -6.60 71.49 -16.96
N LYS A 150 -5.55 72.18 -16.50
CA LYS A 150 -4.59 72.87 -17.37
C LYS A 150 -3.84 71.90 -18.29
N GLU A 151 -3.43 70.75 -17.76
CA GLU A 151 -2.70 69.74 -18.52
C GLU A 151 -3.61 69.05 -19.55
N ILE A 152 -4.85 68.71 -19.19
CA ILE A 152 -5.84 68.11 -20.11
C ILE A 152 -6.21 69.09 -21.22
N GLU A 153 -6.45 70.37 -20.92
CA GLU A 153 -6.71 71.41 -21.93
C GLU A 153 -5.55 71.52 -22.93
N LYS A 154 -4.31 71.50 -22.45
CA LYS A 154 -3.11 71.52 -23.28
C LYS A 154 -2.97 70.28 -24.16
N GLN A 155 -3.28 69.09 -23.64
CA GLN A 155 -3.23 67.86 -24.43
C GLN A 155 -4.33 67.83 -25.50
N LEU A 156 -5.55 68.25 -25.15
CA LEU A 156 -6.67 68.37 -26.10
C LEU A 156 -6.36 69.37 -27.22
N SER A 157 -5.80 70.55 -26.89
CA SER A 157 -5.41 71.53 -27.91
C SER A 157 -4.30 71.00 -28.81
N THR A 158 -3.34 70.24 -28.26
CA THR A 158 -2.25 69.61 -29.03
C THR A 158 -2.78 68.51 -29.96
N VAL A 159 -3.77 67.72 -29.53
CA VAL A 159 -4.41 66.72 -30.38
C VAL A 159 -5.19 67.39 -31.51
N LEU A 160 -5.98 68.42 -31.21
CA LEU A 160 -6.76 69.16 -32.20
C LEU A 160 -5.89 69.90 -33.22
N SER A 161 -4.76 70.49 -32.79
CA SER A 161 -3.81 71.13 -33.72
C SER A 161 -3.15 70.09 -34.64
N LYS A 162 -2.70 68.96 -34.09
CA LYS A 162 -2.11 67.87 -34.90
C LYS A 162 -3.08 67.28 -35.92
N ILE A 163 -4.36 67.16 -35.58
CA ILE A 163 -5.39 66.71 -36.53
C ILE A 163 -5.62 67.76 -37.63
N SER A 164 -5.50 69.04 -37.31
CA SER A 164 -5.74 70.14 -38.24
C SER A 164 -4.58 70.39 -39.21
N ASP A 165 -3.34 70.24 -38.75
CA ASP A 165 -2.12 70.56 -39.50
C ASP A 165 -1.67 69.41 -40.45
N GLU A 166 -2.16 68.19 -40.22
CA GLU A 166 -1.71 67.01 -40.94
C GLU A 166 -2.31 66.87 -42.35
N LYS A 167 -1.51 66.38 -43.30
CA LYS A 167 -1.96 66.18 -44.69
C LYS A 167 -2.72 64.87 -44.90
N SER A 168 -2.46 63.82 -44.12
CA SER A 168 -3.16 62.54 -44.18
C SER A 168 -3.49 62.03 -42.79
N ILE A 169 -4.78 61.82 -42.52
CA ILE A 169 -5.24 61.32 -41.22
C ILE A 169 -4.90 59.84 -41.02
N ILE A 170 -4.86 59.05 -42.10
CA ILE A 170 -4.50 57.64 -42.03
C ILE A 170 -3.04 57.49 -41.55
N THR A 171 -2.11 58.32 -42.03
CA THR A 171 -0.70 58.28 -41.59
C THR A 171 -0.55 58.73 -40.13
N LEU A 172 -1.37 59.69 -39.68
CA LEU A 172 -1.39 60.11 -38.28
C LEU A 172 -1.87 58.99 -37.34
N LEU A 173 -2.90 58.25 -37.73
CA LEU A 173 -3.44 57.13 -36.96
C LEU A 173 -2.56 55.88 -36.98
N GLN A 174 -1.62 55.77 -37.92
CA GLN A 174 -0.58 54.73 -37.93
C GLN A 174 0.62 55.13 -37.05
N ASN A 175 0.74 56.40 -36.66
CA ASN A 175 1.82 56.88 -35.81
C ASN A 175 1.65 56.36 -34.37
N TYR A 176 2.60 55.54 -33.92
CA TYR A 176 2.62 54.97 -32.57
C TYR A 176 2.58 56.04 -31.48
N GLN A 177 3.34 57.13 -31.63
CA GLN A 177 3.41 58.20 -30.63
C GLN A 177 2.07 58.95 -30.53
N PHE A 178 1.37 59.14 -31.65
CA PHE A 178 0.05 59.77 -31.66
C PHE A 178 -1.00 58.89 -30.95
N ASN A 179 -1.03 57.59 -31.27
CA ASN A 179 -1.94 56.64 -30.62
C ASN A 179 -1.66 56.52 -29.11
N LYS A 180 -0.39 56.47 -28.71
CA LYS A 180 0.00 56.46 -27.28
C LYS A 180 -0.44 57.74 -26.57
N ASN A 181 -0.32 58.92 -27.21
CA ASN A 181 -0.81 60.17 -26.63
C ASN A 181 -2.34 60.18 -26.47
N ILE A 182 -3.09 59.59 -27.39
CA ILE A 182 -4.55 59.46 -27.27
C ILE A 182 -4.94 58.49 -26.15
N GLN A 183 -4.27 57.33 -26.04
CA GLN A 183 -4.47 56.41 -24.93
C GLN A 183 -4.15 57.06 -23.58
N ASN A 184 -3.05 57.82 -23.51
CA ASN A 184 -2.70 58.60 -22.32
C ASN A 184 -3.76 59.66 -22.00
N LEU A 185 -4.29 60.37 -23.00
CA LEU A 185 -5.35 61.35 -22.81
C LEU A 185 -6.62 60.71 -22.25
N PHE A 186 -7.09 59.59 -22.83
CA PHE A 186 -8.25 58.86 -22.29
C PHE A 186 -7.97 58.32 -20.88
N GLY A 187 -6.77 57.82 -20.61
CA GLY A 187 -6.34 57.40 -19.28
C GLY A 187 -6.35 58.55 -18.27
N LEU A 188 -5.86 59.73 -18.65
CA LEU A 188 -5.88 60.94 -17.80
C LEU A 188 -7.31 61.45 -17.57
N LEU A 189 -8.16 61.46 -18.59
CA LEU A 189 -9.57 61.84 -18.46
C LEU A 189 -10.30 60.88 -17.51
N LEU A 190 -10.07 59.56 -17.66
CA LEU A 190 -10.68 58.54 -16.81
C LEU A 190 -10.19 58.66 -15.37
N TYR A 191 -8.89 58.87 -15.18
CA TYR A 191 -8.32 59.13 -13.86
C TYR A 191 -8.88 60.42 -13.24
N TRP A 192 -9.03 61.47 -14.04
CA TRP A 192 -9.58 62.74 -13.60
C TRP A 192 -11.05 62.64 -13.17
N LYS A 193 -11.87 61.89 -13.91
CA LYS A 193 -13.24 61.53 -13.54
C LYS A 193 -13.26 60.71 -12.24
N ASN A 194 -12.51 59.61 -12.19
CA ASN A 194 -12.57 58.66 -11.09
C ASN A 194 -12.02 59.21 -9.76
N SER A 195 -11.10 60.18 -9.80
CA SER A 195 -10.61 60.84 -8.59
C SER A 195 -11.71 61.57 -7.80
N THR A 196 -12.82 61.95 -8.48
CA THR A 196 -13.96 62.62 -7.84
C THR A 196 -14.91 61.69 -7.09
N GLU A 197 -14.86 60.39 -7.35
CA GLU A 197 -15.73 59.37 -6.72
C GLU A 197 -15.57 59.35 -5.20
N LYS A 198 -14.31 59.25 -4.75
CA LYS A 198 -13.98 59.19 -3.32
C LYS A 198 -14.41 60.46 -2.60
N ALA A 199 -14.20 61.62 -3.23
CA ALA A 199 -14.60 62.91 -2.68
C ALA A 199 -16.13 63.05 -2.61
N PHE A 200 -16.85 62.56 -3.63
CA PHE A 200 -18.32 62.53 -3.62
C PHE A 200 -18.87 61.65 -2.48
N ASN A 201 -18.36 60.42 -2.33
CA ASN A 201 -18.81 59.51 -1.26
C ASN A 201 -18.54 60.10 0.13
N GLN A 202 -17.36 60.70 0.34
CA GLN A 202 -17.04 61.41 1.58
C GLN A 202 -18.05 62.54 1.87
N GLN A 203 -18.51 63.24 0.83
CA GLN A 203 -19.47 64.32 0.99
C GLN A 203 -20.87 63.85 1.38
N LEU A 204 -21.31 62.69 0.90
CA LEU A 204 -22.60 62.12 1.29
C LEU A 204 -22.63 61.65 2.75
N GLU A 205 -21.49 61.23 3.29
CA GLU A 205 -21.39 60.67 4.64
C GLU A 205 -21.10 61.71 5.71
N SER A 206 -20.22 62.67 5.44
CA SER A 206 -19.54 63.42 6.51
C SER A 206 -19.33 64.92 6.26
N TYR A 207 -19.84 65.47 5.16
CA TYR A 207 -19.62 66.88 4.83
C TYR A 207 -20.57 67.81 5.59
N PRO A 208 -20.05 68.74 6.41
CA PRO A 208 -20.87 69.56 7.30
C PRO A 208 -21.47 70.81 6.62
N SER A 209 -21.01 71.15 5.42
CA SER A 209 -21.28 72.45 4.78
C SER A 209 -22.27 72.38 3.61
N HIS A 210 -23.11 71.34 3.55
CA HIS A 210 -24.24 71.32 2.60
C HIS A 210 -25.21 72.45 2.92
N THR A 211 -25.72 73.14 1.90
CA THR A 211 -26.78 74.12 2.15
C THR A 211 -28.05 73.41 2.65
N PRO A 212 -28.91 74.09 3.45
CA PRO A 212 -30.09 73.43 4.04
C PRO A 212 -31.05 72.80 3.01
N HIS A 213 -31.23 73.43 1.85
CA HIS A 213 -32.11 72.92 0.80
C HIS A 213 -31.52 71.68 0.12
N TYR A 214 -30.21 71.66 -0.12
CA TYR A 214 -29.54 70.50 -0.70
C TYR A 214 -29.41 69.35 0.30
N ALA A 215 -29.16 69.67 1.58
CA ALA A 215 -29.19 68.69 2.67
C ALA A 215 -30.57 68.00 2.78
N LEU A 216 -31.67 68.74 2.60
CA LEU A 216 -33.02 68.17 2.56
C LEU A 216 -33.20 67.23 1.36
N PHE A 217 -32.69 67.60 0.18
CA PHE A 217 -32.69 66.74 -1.00
C PHE A 217 -31.87 65.46 -0.78
N LEU A 218 -30.68 65.55 -0.20
CA LEU A 218 -29.87 64.37 0.15
C LEU A 218 -30.56 63.50 1.20
N ALA A 219 -31.21 64.10 2.19
CA ALA A 219 -32.01 63.36 3.17
C ALA A 219 -33.16 62.60 2.50
N PHE A 220 -33.84 63.21 1.52
CA PHE A 220 -34.82 62.52 0.70
C PHE A 220 -34.21 61.35 -0.07
N LEU A 221 -33.03 61.50 -0.68
CA LEU A 221 -32.35 60.39 -1.36
C LEU A 221 -32.00 59.25 -0.40
N LYS A 222 -31.56 59.55 0.82
CA LYS A 222 -31.31 58.52 1.86
C LYS A 222 -32.59 57.79 2.25
N LEU A 223 -33.72 58.49 2.39
CA LEU A 223 -35.03 57.87 2.64
C LEU A 223 -35.50 57.03 1.45
N LEU A 224 -35.29 57.51 0.22
CA LEU A 224 -35.57 56.76 -1.01
C LEU A 224 -34.74 55.47 -1.07
N GLY A 225 -33.51 55.49 -0.56
CA GLY A 225 -32.65 54.31 -0.42
C GLY A 225 -33.31 53.16 0.37
N ILE A 226 -34.11 53.46 1.39
CA ILE A 226 -34.87 52.44 2.15
C ILE A 226 -35.93 51.78 1.26
N ALA A 227 -36.69 52.58 0.51
CA ALA A 227 -37.70 52.08 -0.42
C ALA A 227 -37.08 51.28 -1.58
N LYS A 228 -35.94 51.75 -2.11
CA LYS A 228 -35.13 51.04 -3.10
C LYS A 228 -34.68 49.67 -2.58
N ASN A 229 -34.13 49.62 -1.37
CA ASN A 229 -33.67 48.36 -0.77
C ASN A 229 -34.82 47.37 -0.59
N HIS A 230 -35.99 47.84 -0.14
CA HIS A 230 -37.18 46.99 -0.05
C HIS A 230 -37.67 46.51 -1.42
N LEU A 231 -37.61 47.35 -2.45
CA LEU A 231 -37.95 46.96 -3.83
C LEU A 231 -36.97 45.92 -4.38
N ASN A 232 -35.68 46.08 -4.12
CA ASN A 232 -34.63 45.18 -4.58
C ASN A 232 -34.62 43.83 -3.84
N ASP A 233 -35.25 43.73 -2.67
CA ASP A 233 -35.49 42.45 -1.99
C ASP A 233 -36.55 41.57 -2.70
N PHE A 234 -37.27 42.12 -3.69
CA PHE A 234 -38.31 41.40 -4.43
C PHE A 234 -37.79 40.11 -5.08
N THR A 235 -36.60 40.12 -5.67
CA THR A 235 -36.03 38.92 -6.33
C THR A 235 -35.80 37.80 -5.33
N LYS A 236 -35.25 38.12 -4.15
CA LYS A 236 -35.09 37.16 -3.05
C LYS A 236 -36.45 36.63 -2.59
N ARG A 237 -37.40 37.52 -2.30
CA ARG A 237 -38.75 37.15 -1.86
C ARG A 237 -39.46 36.26 -2.88
N HIS A 238 -39.27 36.52 -4.17
CA HIS A 238 -39.86 35.70 -5.23
C HIS A 238 -39.24 34.29 -5.27
N LEU A 239 -37.91 34.17 -5.15
CA LEU A 239 -37.21 32.89 -5.05
C LEU A 239 -37.65 32.11 -3.80
N ASP A 240 -37.72 32.77 -2.65
CA ASP A 240 -38.20 32.18 -1.41
C ASP A 240 -39.65 31.71 -1.54
N PHE A 241 -40.54 32.54 -2.08
CA PHE A 241 -41.93 32.15 -2.32
C PHE A 241 -42.03 30.92 -3.23
N TYR A 242 -41.30 30.91 -4.34
CA TYR A 242 -41.36 29.78 -5.28
C TYR A 242 -40.78 28.48 -4.68
N TYR A 243 -39.60 28.54 -4.06
CA TYR A 243 -38.95 27.33 -3.54
C TYR A 243 -39.51 26.87 -2.20
N LYS A 244 -39.75 27.78 -1.25
CA LYS A 244 -40.16 27.46 0.13
C LYS A 244 -41.68 27.34 0.25
N ASP A 245 -42.47 28.21 -0.37
CA ASP A 245 -43.93 28.21 -0.19
C ASP A 245 -44.65 27.34 -1.24
N ILE A 246 -44.30 27.48 -2.52
CA ILE A 246 -44.95 26.73 -3.62
C ILE A 246 -44.41 25.30 -3.70
N LEU A 247 -43.09 25.13 -3.83
CA LEU A 247 -42.47 23.80 -4.00
C LEU A 247 -42.17 23.09 -2.67
N GLN A 248 -42.25 23.81 -1.55
CA GLN A 248 -42.00 23.27 -0.20
C GLN A 248 -40.63 22.60 -0.04
N LEU A 249 -39.63 23.13 -0.77
CA LEU A 249 -38.24 22.72 -0.64
C LEU A 249 -37.61 23.48 0.52
N LEU A 250 -37.49 22.79 1.64
CA LEU A 250 -36.88 23.33 2.84
C LEU A 250 -35.36 23.14 2.84
N PRO A 251 -34.60 24.02 3.53
CA PRO A 251 -33.18 23.82 3.77
C PRO A 251 -32.93 22.49 4.50
N GLN A 252 -31.86 21.78 4.11
CA GLN A 252 -31.43 20.59 4.83
C GLN A 252 -30.96 20.97 6.24
N LYS A 253 -31.47 20.23 7.23
CA LYS A 253 -31.00 20.34 8.62
C LYS A 253 -29.53 19.91 8.70
N ALA A 254 -28.81 20.45 9.68
CA ALA A 254 -27.45 20.00 9.97
C ALA A 254 -27.43 18.48 10.19
N GLN A 255 -26.54 17.78 9.48
CA GLN A 255 -26.34 16.34 9.65
C GLN A 255 -25.36 16.12 10.81
N PRO A 256 -25.71 15.30 11.81
CA PRO A 256 -24.82 15.02 12.93
C PRO A 256 -23.55 14.32 12.46
N ASP A 257 -22.43 14.62 13.12
CA ASP A 257 -21.19 13.87 12.95
C ASP A 257 -21.15 12.62 13.85
N PHE A 258 -20.20 11.75 13.55
CA PHE A 258 -19.94 10.53 14.29
C PHE A 258 -18.55 10.58 14.92
N VAL A 259 -18.40 9.86 16.03
CA VAL A 259 -17.12 9.62 16.70
C VAL A 259 -16.97 8.12 16.97
N HIS A 260 -15.74 7.64 16.85
CA HIS A 260 -15.37 6.33 17.38
C HIS A 260 -14.92 6.48 18.83
N VAL A 261 -15.53 5.68 19.71
CA VAL A 261 -15.29 5.71 21.15
C VAL A 261 -14.84 4.33 21.60
N LEU A 262 -13.76 4.29 22.37
CA LEU A 262 -13.21 3.08 22.97
C LEU A 262 -13.63 3.01 24.44
N ILE A 263 -14.16 1.86 24.85
CA ILE A 263 -14.59 1.62 26.23
C ILE A 263 -13.62 0.66 26.91
N LYS A 264 -12.94 1.13 27.95
CA LYS A 264 -12.13 0.26 28.81
C LYS A 264 -13.00 -0.23 29.97
N PRO A 265 -13.25 -1.54 30.11
CA PRO A 265 -13.99 -2.08 31.25
C PRO A 265 -13.19 -1.97 32.57
N ALA A 266 -13.90 -1.97 33.69
CA ALA A 266 -13.31 -2.16 35.01
C ALA A 266 -12.71 -3.58 35.15
N ALA A 267 -11.67 -3.71 35.99
CA ALA A 267 -10.97 -5.00 36.16
C ALA A 267 -11.89 -6.07 36.79
N ASN A 268 -11.72 -7.33 36.37
CA ASN A 268 -12.39 -8.52 36.91
C ASN A 268 -13.93 -8.48 36.89
N LYS A 269 -14.54 -8.01 35.81
CA LYS A 269 -16.00 -8.01 35.63
C LYS A 269 -16.40 -8.82 34.40
N ASN A 270 -17.57 -9.47 34.51
CA ASN A 270 -18.24 -10.16 33.40
C ASN A 270 -18.58 -9.16 32.29
N ALA A 271 -18.78 -9.67 31.07
CA ALA A 271 -19.25 -8.86 29.96
C ALA A 271 -20.55 -8.13 30.34
N PHE A 272 -20.70 -6.87 29.91
CA PHE A 272 -21.88 -6.06 30.17
C PHE A 272 -22.35 -5.36 28.90
N LEU A 273 -23.65 -5.05 28.85
CA LEU A 273 -24.26 -4.35 27.73
C LEU A 273 -24.17 -2.83 27.95
N LEU A 274 -23.68 -2.13 26.94
CA LEU A 274 -23.89 -0.70 26.80
C LEU A 274 -25.06 -0.49 25.84
N PRO A 275 -26.23 -0.04 26.32
CA PRO A 275 -27.41 0.08 25.47
C PRO A 275 -27.24 1.18 24.43
N LYS A 276 -27.99 1.06 23.34
CA LYS A 276 -28.21 2.12 22.35
C LYS A 276 -28.69 3.38 23.05
N ASN A 277 -28.30 4.54 22.51
CA ASN A 277 -28.57 5.87 23.06
C ASN A 277 -27.89 6.16 24.42
N THR A 278 -26.85 5.42 24.78
CA THR A 278 -25.99 5.79 25.91
C THR A 278 -25.27 7.10 25.60
N ILE A 279 -25.33 8.05 26.54
CA ILE A 279 -24.90 9.43 26.30
C ILE A 279 -23.47 9.66 26.79
N PHE A 280 -22.67 10.32 25.95
CA PHE A 280 -21.30 10.74 26.19
C PHE A 280 -21.19 12.26 26.15
N SER A 281 -20.44 12.85 27.08
CA SER A 281 -20.22 14.30 27.12
C SER A 281 -19.00 14.70 26.29
N ALA A 282 -19.11 15.73 25.45
CA ALA A 282 -18.09 16.16 24.50
C ALA A 282 -17.72 17.66 24.61
N GLY A 283 -17.81 18.23 25.80
CA GLY A 283 -17.48 19.65 26.03
C GLY A 283 -18.51 20.60 25.42
N LYS A 284 -18.04 21.72 24.87
CA LYS A 284 -18.87 22.78 24.27
C LYS A 284 -18.46 23.06 22.83
N ASN A 285 -19.40 23.51 22.00
CA ASN A 285 -19.12 24.00 20.65
C ASN A 285 -18.64 25.47 20.65
N SER A 286 -18.26 25.98 19.48
CA SER A 286 -17.91 27.39 19.26
C SER A 286 -18.98 28.42 19.65
N LEU A 287 -20.25 28.02 19.79
CA LEU A 287 -21.34 28.86 20.32
C LEU A 287 -21.51 28.75 21.85
N GLY A 288 -20.66 28.00 22.55
CA GLY A 288 -20.71 27.81 24.00
C GLY A 288 -21.79 26.82 24.48
N LYS A 289 -22.50 26.12 23.58
CA LYS A 289 -23.50 25.10 23.93
C LYS A 289 -22.84 23.74 24.18
N ASN A 290 -23.39 22.97 25.12
CA ASN A 290 -22.88 21.62 25.43
C ASN A 290 -23.08 20.67 24.23
N LYS A 291 -22.08 19.83 23.95
CA LYS A 291 -22.13 18.76 22.94
C LYS A 291 -22.28 17.40 23.60
N PHE A 292 -23.18 16.58 23.08
CA PHE A 292 -23.38 15.20 23.51
C PHE A 292 -23.36 14.25 22.31
N TYR A 293 -22.84 13.04 22.53
CA TYR A 293 -22.92 11.95 21.58
C TYR A 293 -23.72 10.80 22.18
N ALA A 294 -24.46 10.08 21.35
CA ALA A 294 -25.24 8.92 21.76
C ALA A 294 -24.75 7.68 21.00
N SER A 295 -24.64 6.53 21.67
CA SER A 295 -24.30 5.26 20.99
C SER A 295 -25.35 4.90 19.94
N THR A 296 -24.90 4.43 18.77
CA THR A 296 -25.80 4.14 17.63
C THR A 296 -26.53 2.80 17.75
N SER A 297 -25.98 1.88 18.55
CA SER A 297 -26.45 0.50 18.72
C SER A 297 -26.14 -0.01 20.13
N ASP A 298 -26.70 -1.17 20.46
CA ASP A 298 -26.32 -1.92 21.64
C ASP A 298 -24.92 -2.51 21.43
N HIS A 299 -24.04 -2.39 22.43
CA HIS A 299 -22.67 -2.89 22.37
C HIS A 299 -22.33 -3.71 23.61
N THR A 300 -21.92 -4.96 23.40
CA THR A 300 -21.40 -5.80 24.47
C THR A 300 -19.94 -5.45 24.71
N ILE A 301 -19.62 -4.98 25.92
CA ILE A 301 -18.26 -4.69 26.34
C ILE A 301 -17.73 -5.86 27.17
N ASN A 302 -16.56 -6.36 26.81
CA ASN A 302 -15.92 -7.51 27.47
C ASN A 302 -14.41 -7.26 27.71
N SER A 303 -13.71 -8.25 28.25
CA SER A 303 -12.30 -8.18 28.62
C SER A 303 -11.33 -8.52 27.49
N VAL A 304 -11.81 -8.64 26.25
CA VAL A 304 -10.98 -8.98 25.09
C VAL A 304 -9.98 -7.88 24.82
N LYS A 305 -8.72 -8.25 24.58
CA LYS A 305 -7.66 -7.33 24.15
C LYS A 305 -6.82 -7.92 23.04
N ILE A 306 -6.24 -7.04 22.23
CA ILE A 306 -5.26 -7.44 21.22
C ILE A 306 -3.94 -7.77 21.91
N LYS A 307 -3.41 -8.95 21.65
CA LYS A 307 -2.14 -9.45 22.19
C LYS A 307 -1.06 -9.58 21.13
N SER A 308 -1.45 -9.81 19.88
CA SER A 308 -0.53 -10.01 18.76
C SER A 308 -1.11 -9.43 17.48
N PHE A 309 -0.25 -8.91 16.62
CA PHE A 309 -0.61 -8.39 15.31
C PHE A 309 0.53 -8.65 14.33
N LEU A 310 0.35 -9.62 13.44
CA LEU A 310 1.40 -10.13 12.56
C LEU A 310 0.96 -10.01 11.10
N SER A 311 1.93 -9.96 10.18
CA SER A 311 1.65 -10.07 8.75
C SER A 311 2.63 -11.00 8.04
N HIS A 312 2.15 -11.58 6.94
CA HIS A 312 2.91 -12.49 6.09
C HIS A 312 2.56 -12.19 4.63
N HIS A 313 3.54 -11.94 3.77
CA HIS A 313 3.30 -11.62 2.36
C HIS A 313 4.48 -12.03 1.47
N ILE A 314 4.21 -12.13 0.18
CA ILE A 314 5.25 -12.37 -0.83
C ILE A 314 5.75 -11.04 -1.39
N ASP A 315 7.07 -10.87 -1.43
CA ASP A 315 7.75 -9.75 -2.08
C ASP A 315 8.92 -10.29 -2.91
N GLN A 316 8.94 -9.98 -4.21
CA GLN A 316 9.96 -10.46 -5.16
C GLN A 316 10.22 -11.99 -5.09
N ASN A 317 9.15 -12.80 -5.01
CA ASN A 317 9.19 -14.27 -4.84
C ASN A 317 9.78 -14.79 -3.51
N ILE A 318 9.95 -13.93 -2.52
CA ILE A 318 10.40 -14.31 -1.17
C ILE A 318 9.28 -14.02 -0.18
N TRP A 319 8.98 -14.99 0.68
CA TRP A 319 8.04 -14.78 1.77
C TRP A 319 8.65 -13.93 2.87
N LYS A 320 7.91 -12.92 3.32
CA LYS A 320 8.30 -12.00 4.38
C LYS A 320 7.26 -11.99 5.49
N LYS A 321 7.74 -11.94 6.73
CA LYS A 321 6.90 -11.83 7.92
C LYS A 321 7.29 -10.60 8.71
N THR A 322 6.33 -10.03 9.44
CA THR A 322 6.56 -8.85 10.29
C THR A 322 5.66 -8.88 11.52
N ASP A 323 6.19 -8.47 12.67
CA ASP A 323 5.38 -8.10 13.85
C ASP A 323 4.95 -6.62 13.74
N LEU A 324 3.65 -6.41 13.56
CA LEU A 324 3.02 -5.09 13.43
C LEU A 324 2.53 -4.56 14.78
N PHE A 325 2.54 -5.36 15.84
CA PHE A 325 2.05 -4.95 17.17
C PHE A 325 2.77 -3.71 17.73
N PRO A 326 4.11 -3.54 17.59
CA PRO A 326 4.80 -2.33 18.06
C PRO A 326 4.39 -1.03 17.32
N LEU A 327 3.89 -1.15 16.09
CA LEU A 327 3.45 -0.02 15.27
C LEU A 327 1.98 0.34 15.52
N ASN A 328 1.23 -0.53 16.19
CA ASN A 328 -0.19 -0.33 16.40
C ASN A 328 -0.49 0.91 17.26
N ALA A 329 -1.43 1.74 16.79
CA ALA A 329 -1.94 2.90 17.51
C ALA A 329 -0.90 3.98 17.89
N THR A 330 0.21 4.09 17.14
CA THR A 330 1.22 5.16 17.28
C THR A 330 0.80 6.48 16.61
N ASN A 331 -0.35 6.52 15.93
CA ASN A 331 -0.85 7.62 15.09
C ASN A 331 0.00 7.93 13.85
N THR A 332 0.94 7.05 13.48
CA THR A 332 1.67 7.12 12.20
C THR A 332 1.16 6.03 11.26
N PRO A 333 0.76 6.35 10.02
CA PRO A 333 0.36 5.34 9.05
C PRO A 333 1.49 4.35 8.74
N PHE A 334 1.18 3.06 8.65
CA PHE A 334 2.12 2.01 8.22
C PHE A 334 1.44 1.00 7.29
N SER A 335 2.20 0.43 6.35
CA SER A 335 1.73 -0.67 5.52
C SER A 335 1.70 -1.97 6.31
N ALA A 336 0.63 -2.76 6.16
CA ALA A 336 0.60 -4.11 6.73
C ALA A 336 1.62 -5.05 6.07
N PHE A 337 2.06 -4.75 4.84
CA PHE A 337 2.94 -5.59 4.04
C PHE A 337 4.29 -4.91 3.81
N GLN A 338 4.93 -4.52 4.92
CA GLN A 338 6.29 -3.97 4.90
C GLN A 338 7.33 -5.08 5.01
N SER A 339 8.49 -4.87 4.39
CA SER A 339 9.59 -5.83 4.42
C SER A 339 10.43 -5.69 5.68
N SER A 340 10.46 -6.73 6.53
CA SER A 340 11.35 -6.77 7.70
C SER A 340 12.21 -8.04 7.74
N GLU A 341 11.57 -9.21 7.81
CA GLU A 341 12.26 -10.49 7.95
C GLU A 341 11.84 -11.50 6.88
N ASN A 342 12.80 -12.28 6.37
CA ASN A 342 12.52 -13.39 5.48
C ASN A 342 11.87 -14.53 6.27
N THR A 343 10.89 -15.17 5.63
CA THR A 343 10.18 -16.30 6.21
C THR A 343 10.76 -17.59 5.68
N GLU A 344 11.14 -18.47 6.60
CA GLU A 344 11.55 -19.82 6.27
C GLU A 344 10.32 -20.73 6.24
N THR A 345 9.96 -21.22 5.05
CA THR A 345 8.86 -22.18 4.88
C THR A 345 9.38 -23.39 4.11
N GLY A 346 9.06 -24.61 4.54
CA GLY A 346 9.59 -25.80 3.90
C GLY A 346 9.13 -27.10 4.56
N LEU A 347 9.81 -28.19 4.23
CA LEU A 347 9.52 -29.53 4.73
C LEU A 347 10.51 -29.94 5.81
N LEU A 348 9.99 -30.50 6.90
CA LEU A 348 10.75 -31.10 7.99
C LEU A 348 10.44 -32.59 8.02
N LEU A 349 11.48 -33.41 7.97
CA LEU A 349 11.40 -34.86 8.05
C LEU A 349 12.00 -35.31 9.38
N ALA A 350 11.20 -35.91 10.27
CA ALA A 350 11.69 -36.44 11.53
C ALA A 350 11.62 -37.97 11.52
N SER A 351 12.75 -38.64 11.76
CA SER A 351 12.83 -40.11 11.70
C SER A 351 13.99 -40.66 12.51
N PRO A 352 13.87 -41.87 13.10
CA PRO A 352 14.99 -42.56 13.70
C PRO A 352 16.13 -42.87 12.70
N LEU A 353 15.83 -42.87 11.39
CA LEU A 353 16.84 -43.02 10.34
C LEU A 353 17.96 -41.97 10.42
N PHE A 354 17.66 -40.79 10.95
CA PHE A 354 18.61 -39.68 11.02
C PHE A 354 19.48 -39.67 12.29
N TYR A 355 19.26 -40.57 13.25
CA TYR A 355 20.19 -40.72 14.37
C TYR A 355 21.53 -41.22 13.85
N MET A 356 22.57 -40.39 13.93
CA MET A 356 23.91 -40.71 13.43
C MET A 356 25.01 -40.04 14.27
N LYS A 357 25.70 -40.81 15.11
CA LYS A 357 26.67 -40.31 16.12
C LYS A 357 28.07 -40.04 15.55
N GLY A 358 28.48 -40.72 14.48
CA GLY A 358 29.85 -40.58 13.96
C GLY A 358 30.09 -41.24 12.61
N GLY A 359 31.33 -41.18 12.13
CA GLY A 359 31.71 -41.63 10.79
C GLY A 359 31.29 -40.66 9.69
N THR A 360 31.64 -40.98 8.44
CA THR A 360 31.15 -40.23 7.27
C THR A 360 29.75 -40.70 6.97
N ARG A 361 28.77 -39.79 7.08
CA ARG A 361 27.34 -40.09 6.98
C ARG A 361 26.82 -39.55 5.66
N THR A 362 26.08 -40.36 4.93
CA THR A 362 25.47 -39.99 3.65
C THR A 362 23.98 -40.23 3.73
N ILE A 363 23.19 -39.25 3.32
CA ILE A 363 21.73 -39.36 3.18
C ILE A 363 21.40 -39.19 1.69
N THR A 364 20.61 -40.09 1.13
CA THR A 364 20.11 -39.97 -0.25
C THR A 364 18.61 -39.82 -0.24
N LEU A 365 18.08 -38.81 -0.94
CA LEU A 365 16.65 -38.52 -1.03
C LEU A 365 16.20 -38.57 -2.49
N LYS A 366 15.06 -39.20 -2.75
CA LYS A 366 14.42 -39.19 -4.07
C LYS A 366 12.92 -38.97 -3.94
N PHE A 367 12.43 -38.00 -4.69
CA PHE A 367 11.10 -37.42 -4.58
C PHE A 367 10.29 -37.68 -5.86
N ASP A 368 9.83 -38.92 -6.10
CA ASP A 368 9.14 -39.25 -7.35
C ASP A 368 7.76 -38.56 -7.48
N PRO A 369 7.38 -38.06 -8.67
CA PRO A 369 8.08 -38.15 -9.96
C PRO A 369 9.07 -37.00 -10.24
N HIS A 370 9.28 -36.10 -9.28
CA HIS A 370 10.09 -34.90 -9.45
C HIS A 370 11.59 -35.17 -9.29
N ILE A 371 12.39 -34.54 -10.14
CA ILE A 371 13.84 -34.51 -9.99
C ILE A 371 14.18 -33.11 -9.47
N LEU A 372 14.63 -33.05 -8.24
CA LEU A 372 14.91 -31.80 -7.54
C LEU A 372 16.41 -31.52 -7.58
N ASP A 373 16.78 -30.30 -7.99
CA ASP A 373 18.16 -29.84 -7.91
C ASP A 373 18.53 -29.54 -6.45
N PRO A 374 19.54 -30.22 -5.86
CA PRO A 374 20.00 -29.94 -4.50
C PRO A 374 20.36 -28.48 -4.25
N ASN A 375 20.80 -27.73 -5.27
CA ASN A 375 21.20 -26.33 -5.11
C ASN A 375 20.03 -25.37 -4.95
N SER A 376 18.83 -25.80 -5.32
CA SER A 376 17.58 -25.03 -5.14
C SER A 376 17.06 -25.08 -3.70
N PHE A 377 17.66 -25.90 -2.85
CA PHE A 377 17.26 -26.08 -1.46
C PHE A 377 18.46 -25.95 -0.52
N ASP A 378 18.17 -25.51 0.70
CA ASP A 378 19.07 -25.57 1.82
C ASP A 378 18.60 -26.67 2.78
N PHE A 379 19.58 -27.38 3.32
CA PHE A 379 19.37 -28.57 4.13
C PHE A 379 20.05 -28.36 5.48
N TRP A 380 19.31 -28.58 6.56
CA TRP A 380 19.84 -28.56 7.91
C TRP A 380 19.46 -29.80 8.68
N MET A 381 20.30 -30.20 9.62
CA MET A 381 20.06 -31.30 10.53
C MET A 381 20.25 -30.90 11.99
N THR A 382 19.55 -31.59 12.89
CA THR A 382 19.66 -31.38 14.33
C THR A 382 20.96 -31.95 14.89
N GLY A 383 21.98 -31.10 15.08
CA GLY A 383 23.28 -31.50 15.63
C GLY A 383 23.36 -31.32 17.14
N GLU A 384 24.29 -32.05 17.76
CA GLU A 384 24.50 -32.07 19.23
C GLU A 384 24.67 -30.67 19.87
N LYS A 385 25.17 -29.68 19.13
CA LYS A 385 25.43 -28.32 19.63
C LYS A 385 24.61 -27.21 18.96
N LYS A 386 24.15 -27.43 17.73
CA LYS A 386 23.43 -26.46 16.89
C LYS A 386 22.89 -27.16 15.65
N TRP A 387 22.10 -26.46 14.84
CA TRP A 387 21.80 -26.87 13.47
C TRP A 387 23.09 -27.07 12.64
N VAL A 388 23.19 -28.21 11.98
CA VAL A 388 24.25 -28.54 11.03
C VAL A 388 23.74 -28.24 9.63
N GLU A 389 24.29 -27.20 9.00
CA GLU A 389 23.99 -26.85 7.61
C GLU A 389 24.80 -27.73 6.65
N ILE A 390 24.16 -28.27 5.61
CA ILE A 390 24.84 -29.03 4.55
C ILE A 390 25.33 -28.04 3.48
N THR A 391 26.63 -27.75 3.50
CA THR A 391 27.30 -26.85 2.56
C THR A 391 27.26 -27.38 1.12
N GLN A 392 27.41 -26.49 0.13
CA GLN A 392 27.31 -26.84 -1.30
C GLN A 392 28.24 -27.98 -1.74
N GLU A 393 29.46 -28.04 -1.22
CA GLU A 393 30.42 -29.11 -1.52
C GLU A 393 29.97 -30.50 -1.03
N ASN A 394 28.99 -30.53 -0.12
CA ASN A 394 28.46 -31.72 0.53
C ASN A 394 27.07 -32.11 0.01
N LYS A 395 26.56 -31.45 -1.04
CA LYS A 395 25.30 -31.76 -1.70
C LYS A 395 25.50 -31.97 -3.20
N GLU A 396 25.14 -33.14 -3.71
CA GLU A 396 25.26 -33.49 -5.13
C GLU A 396 24.03 -34.23 -5.64
N LEU A 397 23.73 -34.08 -6.94
CA LEU A 397 22.72 -34.88 -7.62
C LEU A 397 23.41 -36.10 -8.26
N THR A 398 23.02 -37.30 -7.86
CA THR A 398 23.61 -38.54 -8.40
C THR A 398 23.11 -38.84 -9.81
N GLN A 399 23.82 -39.72 -10.54
CA GLN A 399 23.41 -40.19 -11.87
C GLN A 399 22.02 -40.85 -11.86
N ASP A 400 21.68 -41.51 -10.76
CA ASP A 400 20.37 -42.16 -10.53
C ASP A 400 19.30 -41.18 -10.01
N LYS A 401 19.55 -39.87 -10.09
CA LYS A 401 18.64 -38.77 -9.73
C LYS A 401 18.29 -38.69 -8.24
N TYR A 402 19.20 -39.10 -7.35
CA TYR A 402 19.07 -38.87 -5.91
C TYR A 402 19.76 -37.58 -5.50
N ILE A 403 19.15 -36.84 -4.58
CA ILE A 403 19.85 -35.81 -3.81
C ILE A 403 20.71 -36.53 -2.78
N LYS A 404 22.03 -36.40 -2.87
CA LYS A 404 22.98 -36.95 -1.90
C LYS A 404 23.52 -35.84 -1.01
N LEU A 405 23.30 -35.98 0.29
CA LEU A 405 23.79 -35.10 1.35
C LEU A 405 24.88 -35.83 2.13
N THR A 406 26.05 -35.22 2.29
CA THR A 406 27.20 -35.80 3.00
C THR A 406 27.49 -35.01 4.27
N ILE A 407 27.62 -35.69 5.40
CA ILE A 407 28.07 -35.11 6.65
C ILE A 407 29.46 -35.69 6.96
N PRO A 408 30.51 -34.85 6.96
CA PRO A 408 31.88 -35.29 7.25
C PRO A 408 32.01 -35.94 8.63
N ALA A 409 32.99 -36.82 8.81
CA ALA A 409 33.27 -37.46 10.10
C ALA A 409 33.70 -36.47 11.19
N SER A 410 34.14 -35.26 10.83
CA SER A 410 34.50 -34.18 11.77
C SER A 410 33.29 -33.55 12.47
N GLU A 411 32.10 -33.66 11.88
CA GLU A 411 30.88 -33.12 12.49
C GLU A 411 30.42 -33.97 13.68
N LYS A 412 29.83 -33.31 14.67
CA LYS A 412 29.31 -33.97 15.88
C LYS A 412 28.09 -34.84 15.59
N ALA A 413 27.60 -35.53 16.62
CA ALA A 413 26.45 -36.41 16.50
C ALA A 413 25.19 -35.66 16.03
N ILE A 414 24.38 -36.33 15.21
CA ILE A 414 23.01 -35.91 14.87
C ILE A 414 22.08 -36.47 15.95
N VAL A 415 21.38 -35.57 16.64
CA VAL A 415 20.58 -35.85 17.84
C VAL A 415 19.14 -35.37 17.65
N PRO A 416 18.19 -35.76 18.53
CA PRO A 416 16.81 -35.28 18.47
C PRO A 416 16.71 -33.78 18.60
N PHE A 417 15.60 -33.24 18.10
CA PHE A 417 15.31 -31.83 18.28
C PHE A 417 15.21 -31.49 19.78
N ASN A 418 15.99 -30.51 20.18
CA ASN A 418 15.98 -29.89 21.51
C ASN A 418 15.87 -28.37 21.33
N LYS A 419 14.82 -27.78 21.90
CA LYS A 419 14.52 -26.34 21.82
C LYS A 419 15.63 -25.43 22.38
N GLU A 420 16.38 -25.91 23.38
CA GLU A 420 17.46 -25.11 23.99
C GLU A 420 18.71 -25.03 23.11
N ILE A 421 18.88 -26.00 22.20
CA ILE A 421 20.07 -26.15 21.34
C ILE A 421 19.78 -25.68 19.90
N HIS A 422 18.58 -25.96 19.41
CA HIS A 422 18.17 -25.71 18.04
C HIS A 422 17.28 -24.47 18.00
N GLU A 423 17.83 -23.35 17.55
CA GLU A 423 17.07 -22.13 17.31
C GLU A 423 15.93 -22.38 16.30
N GLY A 424 14.73 -21.88 16.59
CA GLY A 424 13.54 -22.03 15.74
C GLY A 424 12.29 -22.50 16.49
N GLU A 425 11.25 -22.85 15.72
CA GLU A 425 9.97 -23.30 16.26
C GLU A 425 10.09 -24.65 16.99
N ALA A 426 9.40 -24.78 18.12
CA ALA A 426 9.50 -25.96 18.99
C ALA A 426 8.68 -27.14 18.44
N ILE A 427 9.31 -27.96 17.60
CA ILE A 427 8.68 -29.14 17.02
C ILE A 427 8.62 -30.26 18.07
N GLU A 428 7.42 -30.75 18.36
CA GLU A 428 7.20 -31.85 19.29
C GLU A 428 7.54 -33.20 18.62
N THR A 429 8.82 -33.59 18.65
CA THR A 429 9.30 -34.89 18.17
C THR A 429 10.47 -35.42 19.00
N ILE A 430 10.59 -36.74 19.10
CA ILE A 430 11.69 -37.45 19.78
C ILE A 430 12.79 -37.90 18.80
N HIS A 431 12.68 -37.51 17.53
CA HIS A 431 13.57 -37.92 16.45
C HIS A 431 14.42 -36.74 15.94
N PRO A 432 15.60 -37.00 15.37
CA PRO A 432 16.35 -36.00 14.64
C PRO A 432 15.58 -35.54 13.40
N ILE A 433 15.77 -34.27 13.05
CA ILE A 433 15.01 -33.61 11.98
C ILE A 433 15.96 -33.24 10.85
N LEU A 434 15.56 -33.56 9.63
CA LEU A 434 16.11 -33.01 8.40
C LEU A 434 15.17 -31.89 7.91
N LYS A 435 15.67 -30.65 7.91
CA LYS A 435 14.98 -29.45 7.44
C LYS A 435 15.36 -29.17 5.99
N ILE A 436 14.37 -29.03 5.13
CA ILE A 436 14.51 -28.77 3.69
C ILE A 436 13.80 -27.45 3.39
N ILE A 437 14.55 -26.37 3.14
CA ILE A 437 14.00 -25.04 2.82
C ILE A 437 14.34 -24.70 1.37
N PRO A 438 13.35 -24.37 0.52
CA PRO A 438 13.62 -23.88 -0.83
C PRO A 438 14.24 -22.47 -0.78
N LYS A 439 15.23 -22.19 -1.64
CA LYS A 439 15.86 -20.86 -1.72
C LYS A 439 14.98 -19.81 -2.36
N ASN A 440 14.14 -20.25 -3.30
CA ASN A 440 13.16 -19.43 -4.00
C ASN A 440 11.80 -20.08 -3.85
N ASN A 441 10.71 -19.32 -3.94
CA ASN A 441 9.38 -19.91 -4.07
C ASN A 441 9.32 -20.76 -5.36
N THR A 442 9.42 -22.07 -5.20
CA THR A 442 9.19 -23.03 -6.26
C THR A 442 7.70 -23.33 -6.35
N GLU A 443 7.24 -23.74 -7.52
CA GLU A 443 5.86 -24.19 -7.73
C GLU A 443 5.51 -25.34 -6.76
N LYS A 444 4.22 -25.61 -6.59
CA LYS A 444 3.75 -26.73 -5.75
C LYS A 444 4.39 -28.05 -6.24
N ILE A 445 5.33 -28.57 -5.46
CA ILE A 445 5.97 -29.88 -5.71
C ILE A 445 5.17 -30.92 -4.94
N ASP A 446 4.47 -31.78 -5.67
CA ASP A 446 3.65 -32.87 -5.11
C ASP A 446 4.31 -34.22 -5.39
N CYS A 447 4.74 -34.89 -4.33
CA CYS A 447 5.48 -36.14 -4.41
C CYS A 447 4.58 -37.32 -4.08
N LYS A 448 4.63 -38.37 -4.90
CA LYS A 448 3.87 -39.61 -4.69
C LYS A 448 4.62 -40.63 -3.84
N THR A 449 5.94 -40.67 -3.97
CA THR A 449 6.77 -41.55 -3.16
C THR A 449 8.06 -40.87 -2.76
N LEU A 450 8.50 -41.11 -1.53
CA LEU A 450 9.78 -40.64 -1.01
C LEU A 450 10.67 -41.83 -0.71
N GLU A 451 11.85 -41.87 -1.31
CA GLU A 451 12.88 -42.87 -1.02
C GLU A 451 14.02 -42.21 -0.25
N ILE A 452 14.30 -42.74 0.95
CA ILE A 452 15.36 -42.28 1.84
C ILE A 452 16.38 -43.40 1.97
N GLY A 453 17.62 -43.10 1.60
CA GLY A 453 18.77 -43.93 1.87
C GLY A 453 19.69 -43.29 2.89
N ILE A 454 20.31 -44.10 3.72
CA ILE A 454 21.36 -43.71 4.65
C ILE A 454 22.55 -44.66 4.48
N ALA A 455 23.76 -44.11 4.58
CA ALA A 455 24.99 -44.89 4.62
C ALA A 455 25.98 -44.23 5.58
N VAL A 456 26.45 -44.98 6.57
CA VAL A 456 27.47 -44.53 7.52
C VAL A 456 28.70 -45.39 7.33
N ASN A 457 29.82 -44.74 7.03
CA ASN A 457 31.10 -45.37 6.81
C ASN A 457 32.08 -44.97 7.92
N GLY A 458 32.82 -45.94 8.46
CA GLY A 458 33.86 -45.69 9.45
C GLY A 458 33.35 -45.51 10.88
N LEU A 459 32.18 -46.08 11.24
CA LEU A 459 31.62 -45.92 12.58
C LEU A 459 32.43 -46.73 13.61
N LYS A 460 32.96 -46.02 14.61
CA LYS A 460 33.71 -46.59 15.74
C LYS A 460 32.99 -46.46 17.09
N ASN A 461 31.87 -45.74 17.13
CA ASN A 461 31.06 -45.54 18.33
C ASN A 461 30.22 -46.80 18.61
N LEU A 462 30.91 -47.89 18.95
CA LEU A 462 30.35 -49.21 19.26
C LEU A 462 30.69 -49.54 20.70
N ILE A 463 29.73 -50.13 21.42
CA ILE A 463 30.01 -50.73 22.73
C ILE A 463 30.47 -52.15 22.46
N VAL A 464 31.69 -52.48 22.87
CA VAL A 464 32.22 -53.84 22.78
C VAL A 464 32.51 -54.34 24.18
N ALA A 465 31.93 -55.47 24.55
CA ALA A 465 32.17 -56.10 25.85
C ALA A 465 32.56 -57.56 25.68
N THR A 466 33.70 -57.96 26.22
CA THR A 466 34.09 -59.37 26.37
C THR A 466 33.44 -59.94 27.62
N ASP A 467 33.55 -61.26 27.84
CA ASP A 467 33.02 -61.90 29.05
C ASP A 467 33.65 -61.36 30.37
N THR A 468 34.75 -60.60 30.28
CA THR A 468 35.45 -59.92 31.39
C THR A 468 35.05 -58.46 31.60
N GLY A 469 34.29 -57.83 30.69
CA GLY A 469 33.85 -56.43 30.79
C GLY A 469 33.94 -55.64 29.48
N VAL A 470 33.64 -54.34 29.56
CA VAL A 470 33.67 -53.40 28.42
C VAL A 470 35.12 -53.10 28.01
N VAL A 471 35.36 -53.05 26.71
CA VAL A 471 36.69 -52.86 26.13
C VAL A 471 36.75 -51.63 25.23
N ASP A 472 37.88 -50.92 25.26
CA ASP A 472 38.15 -49.78 24.38
C ASP A 472 38.53 -50.27 22.97
N ILE A 473 37.60 -50.12 22.03
CA ILE A 473 37.74 -50.52 20.63
C ILE A 473 38.86 -49.79 19.87
N ASN A 474 39.39 -48.70 20.43
CA ASN A 474 40.52 -47.98 19.84
C ASN A 474 41.88 -48.65 20.14
N LYS A 475 41.89 -49.70 20.96
CA LYS A 475 43.08 -50.50 21.28
C LYS A 475 42.86 -51.96 20.88
N PRO A 476 43.93 -52.70 20.53
CA PRO A 476 43.81 -54.13 20.30
C PRO A 476 43.26 -54.85 21.53
N PHE A 477 42.30 -55.75 21.33
CA PHE A 477 41.67 -56.50 22.41
C PHE A 477 41.52 -57.98 22.10
N LYS A 478 41.38 -58.78 23.16
CA LYS A 478 41.24 -60.24 23.10
C LYS A 478 39.75 -60.61 23.13
N PRO A 479 39.10 -60.89 21.98
CA PRO A 479 37.65 -61.13 21.90
C PRO A 479 37.17 -62.36 22.68
N PHE A 480 38.07 -63.30 22.98
CA PHE A 480 37.74 -64.61 23.56
C PHE A 480 38.51 -64.89 24.87
N GLU A 481 38.93 -63.84 25.59
CA GLU A 481 39.74 -63.90 26.82
C GLU A 481 41.22 -64.31 26.60
N ASP A 482 41.99 -64.36 27.69
CA ASP A 482 43.40 -64.79 27.68
C ASP A 482 43.56 -66.28 27.36
N PHE A 483 42.55 -67.08 27.69
CA PHE A 483 42.50 -68.52 27.45
C PHE A 483 41.20 -68.88 26.70
N PRO A 484 41.17 -68.71 25.36
CA PRO A 484 39.98 -68.96 24.56
C PRO A 484 39.49 -70.41 24.63
N LYS A 485 38.19 -70.56 24.87
CA LYS A 485 37.43 -71.82 24.82
C LYS A 485 36.09 -71.61 24.13
N ASN A 486 35.55 -72.66 23.50
CA ASN A 486 34.20 -72.62 22.93
C ASN A 486 33.19 -72.23 24.03
N GLY A 487 32.40 -71.19 23.77
CA GLY A 487 31.56 -70.54 24.80
C GLY A 487 31.95 -69.10 25.09
N ASN A 488 33.25 -68.80 25.04
CA ASN A 488 33.75 -67.43 25.20
C ASN A 488 33.31 -66.57 24.02
N GLY A 489 33.02 -65.30 24.27
CA GLY A 489 32.57 -64.40 23.23
C GLY A 489 32.68 -62.94 23.62
N PHE A 490 32.27 -62.12 22.66
CA PHE A 490 32.13 -60.68 22.87
C PHE A 490 30.81 -60.19 22.30
N ILE A 491 30.32 -59.12 22.89
CA ILE A 491 29.06 -58.48 22.59
C ILE A 491 29.37 -57.17 21.84
N ILE A 492 28.64 -56.90 20.77
CA ILE A 492 28.65 -55.61 20.07
C ILE A 492 27.28 -54.96 20.25
N GLY A 493 27.27 -53.74 20.80
CA GLY A 493 26.12 -52.86 20.93
C GLY A 493 26.27 -51.60 20.08
N CYS A 494 25.18 -51.19 19.42
CA CYS A 494 25.13 -49.94 18.67
C CYS A 494 23.70 -49.42 18.53
N ASN A 495 23.27 -48.59 19.49
CA ASN A 495 21.88 -48.12 19.56
C ASN A 495 21.43 -47.42 18.27
N GLU A 496 22.32 -46.61 17.67
CA GLU A 496 22.11 -45.98 16.38
C GLU A 496 21.69 -46.97 15.27
N PHE A 497 22.39 -48.10 15.14
CA PHE A 497 22.12 -49.10 14.11
C PHE A 497 20.89 -49.94 14.46
N PHE A 498 20.76 -50.33 15.73
CA PHE A 498 19.67 -51.20 16.17
C PHE A 498 18.30 -50.50 16.22
N MET A 499 18.23 -49.17 16.17
CA MET A 499 16.96 -48.46 15.97
C MET A 499 16.39 -48.57 14.54
N LYS A 500 17.19 -49.06 13.58
CA LYS A 500 16.85 -49.00 12.15
C LYS A 500 16.55 -50.39 11.59
N LYS A 501 15.27 -50.69 11.40
CA LYS A 501 14.82 -51.96 10.81
C LYS A 501 15.24 -52.05 9.34
N GLY A 502 15.73 -53.21 8.94
CA GLY A 502 16.27 -53.51 7.61
C GLY A 502 17.69 -52.98 7.38
N ALA A 503 18.30 -52.25 8.32
CA ALA A 503 19.65 -51.74 8.15
C ALA A 503 20.66 -52.89 8.10
N THR A 504 21.59 -52.83 7.14
CA THR A 504 22.61 -53.86 6.96
C THR A 504 23.97 -53.31 7.35
N ALA A 505 24.54 -53.84 8.42
CA ALA A 505 25.90 -53.56 8.87
C ALA A 505 26.90 -54.52 8.22
N LYS A 506 28.05 -53.99 7.84
CA LYS A 506 29.25 -54.70 7.42
C LYS A 506 30.38 -54.35 8.39
N PHE A 507 30.89 -55.35 9.07
CA PHE A 507 31.97 -55.22 10.04
C PHE A 507 33.32 -55.46 9.35
N SER A 508 34.17 -54.43 9.34
CA SER A 508 35.57 -54.55 8.95
C SER A 508 36.37 -54.91 10.20
N ILE A 509 36.69 -56.20 10.34
CA ILE A 509 37.44 -56.76 11.48
C ILE A 509 38.84 -57.17 11.02
N GLU A 510 39.86 -56.53 11.57
CA GLU A 510 41.26 -56.96 11.41
C GLU A 510 41.63 -57.85 12.59
N SER A 511 41.90 -59.13 12.32
CA SER A 511 42.30 -60.12 13.32
C SER A 511 43.44 -60.99 12.80
N ASP A 512 44.31 -61.40 13.72
CA ASP A 512 45.46 -62.28 13.50
C ASP A 512 45.09 -63.78 13.53
N ALA A 513 43.94 -64.15 14.10
CA ALA A 513 43.56 -65.55 14.28
C ALA A 513 42.80 -66.19 13.10
N LEU A 514 43.29 -67.36 12.66
CA LEU A 514 42.69 -68.19 11.61
C LEU A 514 41.92 -69.39 12.18
N SER A 515 40.71 -69.63 11.67
CA SER A 515 39.88 -70.80 12.04
C SER A 515 40.54 -72.13 11.61
N SER A 516 40.07 -73.24 12.19
CA SER A 516 40.43 -74.59 11.75
C SER A 516 39.70 -75.05 10.49
N ASN A 517 38.64 -74.35 10.10
CA ASN A 517 37.75 -74.74 9.02
C ASN A 517 38.25 -74.16 7.68
N LEU A 518 38.25 -75.01 6.64
CA LEU A 518 38.58 -74.63 5.27
C LEU A 518 37.31 -74.21 4.52
N LEU A 519 37.38 -73.19 3.66
CA LEU A 519 36.31 -72.87 2.73
C LEU A 519 36.10 -74.06 1.78
N ALA A 520 35.00 -74.79 1.94
CA ALA A 520 34.55 -75.80 0.98
C ALA A 520 33.99 -75.08 -0.26
N GLY A 521 34.86 -74.70 -1.19
CA GLY A 521 34.45 -74.44 -2.57
C GLY A 521 33.99 -75.74 -3.18
N THR A 522 32.77 -75.78 -3.73
CA THR A 522 32.22 -76.96 -4.41
C THR A 522 33.13 -77.36 -5.57
N VAL A 523 33.96 -78.37 -5.36
CA VAL A 523 34.72 -79.07 -6.41
C VAL A 523 34.16 -80.49 -6.46
N ASN A 524 33.38 -80.78 -7.50
CA ASN A 524 33.10 -82.16 -7.87
C ASN A 524 34.40 -82.75 -8.42
N SER A 525 35.00 -83.70 -7.70
CA SER A 525 36.01 -84.58 -8.30
C SER A 525 35.94 -85.97 -7.67
N ASN A 526 35.37 -86.92 -8.41
CA ASN A 526 35.80 -88.31 -8.32
C ASN A 526 37.24 -88.35 -8.83
N LEU A 527 38.21 -88.74 -7.98
CA LEU A 527 39.38 -89.57 -8.31
C LEU A 527 40.38 -89.61 -7.13
N VAL A 528 40.31 -90.72 -6.40
CA VAL A 528 41.42 -91.63 -6.00
C VAL A 528 42.69 -91.05 -5.35
N ASN A 529 42.95 -91.55 -4.13
CA ASN A 529 44.23 -91.86 -3.46
C ASN A 529 45.55 -91.27 -3.99
N SER A 530 46.35 -90.70 -3.09
CA SER A 530 47.64 -91.28 -2.67
C SER A 530 48.35 -90.46 -1.59
N ASN A 531 49.03 -91.19 -0.70
CA ASN A 531 49.98 -90.71 0.30
C ASN A 531 51.08 -89.83 -0.32
N ILE A 532 51.56 -88.79 0.38
CA ILE A 532 52.99 -88.42 0.43
C ILE A 532 53.26 -87.58 1.70
N THR A 533 54.39 -87.94 2.31
CA THR A 533 55.05 -87.47 3.51
C THR A 533 55.68 -86.07 3.44
N SER A 534 55.85 -85.49 4.62
CA SER A 534 56.67 -84.35 5.05
C SER A 534 57.87 -83.93 4.17
N ASN A 535 58.05 -82.61 3.97
CA ASN A 535 59.30 -81.88 4.30
C ASN A 535 59.18 -80.36 4.14
N ASN A 536 59.98 -79.65 4.94
CA ASN A 536 60.08 -78.21 5.17
C ASN A 536 60.08 -77.29 3.93
N ALA A 537 59.35 -76.18 4.02
CA ALA A 537 59.74 -74.90 3.42
C ALA A 537 59.07 -73.73 4.18
N GLN A 538 59.89 -72.87 4.78
CA GLN A 538 59.49 -71.55 5.25
C GLN A 538 58.97 -70.72 4.07
N VAL A 539 57.75 -70.20 4.16
CA VAL A 539 57.32 -69.05 3.34
C VAL A 539 56.53 -68.09 4.23
N SER A 540 57.19 -67.00 4.56
CA SER A 540 56.59 -65.74 5.00
C SER A 540 55.52 -65.30 4.01
N ASN A 541 54.32 -64.94 4.47
CA ASN A 541 53.42 -64.08 3.70
C ASN A 541 52.53 -63.24 4.63
N LYS A 542 52.94 -61.99 4.85
CA LYS A 542 52.02 -60.86 5.01
C LYS A 542 51.19 -60.77 3.73
N VAL A 543 49.87 -60.92 3.81
CA VAL A 543 48.98 -60.62 2.69
C VAL A 543 48.35 -59.26 2.93
N SER A 544 48.93 -58.28 2.26
CA SER A 544 48.32 -56.98 1.94
C SER A 544 47.92 -56.99 0.46
N ALA A 545 46.75 -56.40 0.19
CA ALA A 545 46.20 -55.99 -1.11
C ALA A 545 45.67 -57.06 -2.09
N ILE A 546 44.38 -56.91 -2.44
CA ILE A 546 43.90 -57.12 -3.82
C ILE A 546 43.27 -55.80 -4.28
N GLN A 547 44.02 -55.08 -5.11
CA GLN A 547 43.57 -54.03 -6.01
C GLN A 547 42.88 -54.69 -7.21
N SER A 548 41.68 -54.20 -7.57
CA SER A 548 40.97 -54.58 -8.78
C SER A 548 41.62 -53.94 -10.01
N VAL A 549 42.06 -54.76 -10.97
CA VAL A 549 42.40 -54.35 -12.33
C VAL A 549 41.18 -54.60 -13.21
N THR A 550 40.71 -53.55 -13.87
CA THR A 550 39.66 -53.54 -14.91
C THR A 550 40.13 -54.23 -16.19
N ALA A 551 39.28 -55.04 -16.82
CA ALA A 551 39.41 -55.34 -18.25
C ALA A 551 38.05 -55.56 -18.93
N THR A 552 37.88 -54.81 -20.01
CA THR A 552 36.80 -54.81 -21.01
C THR A 552 36.84 -56.01 -21.96
N ASN A 553 35.66 -56.42 -22.42
CA ASN A 553 35.27 -57.00 -23.73
C ASN A 553 35.84 -58.34 -24.26
N THR A 554 34.86 -59.12 -24.74
CA THR A 554 34.83 -60.06 -25.89
C THR A 554 35.50 -61.44 -25.82
N ALA A 555 34.64 -62.43 -25.56
CA ALA A 555 34.36 -63.63 -26.36
C ALA A 555 35.46 -64.43 -27.10
N LEU A 556 35.50 -65.72 -26.72
CA LEU A 556 35.57 -66.95 -27.52
C LEU A 556 36.93 -67.55 -27.98
N LEU A 557 37.09 -68.81 -27.49
CA LEU A 557 37.77 -70.00 -28.03
C LEU A 557 39.31 -70.09 -27.98
N PHE A 558 39.81 -70.98 -27.10
CA PHE A 558 40.75 -72.11 -27.33
C PHE A 558 41.15 -72.66 -25.92
N GLN A 559 40.43 -73.64 -25.36
CA GLN A 559 40.63 -75.10 -25.44
C GLN A 559 41.86 -75.64 -24.65
N ASN A 560 41.58 -76.12 -23.44
CA ASN A 560 42.24 -77.14 -22.62
C ASN A 560 43.77 -77.12 -22.45
N LEU A 561 44.22 -76.49 -21.35
CA LEU A 561 45.06 -77.06 -20.28
C LEU A 561 45.42 -75.92 -19.31
N THR A 562 44.72 -75.79 -18.19
CA THR A 562 45.04 -74.78 -17.17
C THR A 562 45.26 -75.46 -15.83
N ILE A 563 46.46 -75.26 -15.29
CA ILE A 563 46.88 -75.71 -13.97
C ILE A 563 45.93 -75.10 -12.93
N HIS A 564 45.11 -75.92 -12.26
CA HIS A 564 44.35 -75.49 -11.10
C HIS A 564 45.29 -75.30 -9.91
N ARG A 565 45.78 -74.07 -9.69
CA ARG A 565 46.20 -73.66 -8.35
C ARG A 565 44.94 -73.53 -7.50
N ALA A 566 44.70 -74.50 -6.62
CA ALA A 566 43.73 -74.35 -5.55
C ALA A 566 44.24 -73.28 -4.57
N ASN A 567 43.66 -72.08 -4.63
CA ASN A 567 43.84 -71.10 -3.56
C ASN A 567 43.00 -71.55 -2.37
N ILE A 568 43.66 -72.09 -1.34
CA ILE A 568 43.05 -72.40 -0.06
C ILE A 568 43.02 -71.09 0.74
N SER A 569 41.86 -70.45 0.86
CA SER A 569 41.65 -69.33 1.77
C SER A 569 41.19 -69.84 3.13
N HIS A 570 41.93 -69.53 4.19
CA HIS A 570 41.52 -69.79 5.56
C HIS A 570 40.46 -68.77 6.00
N LEU A 571 39.37 -69.24 6.62
CA LEU A 571 38.37 -68.37 7.26
C LEU A 571 38.98 -67.71 8.51
N ARG A 572 38.71 -66.41 8.75
CA ARG A 572 39.05 -65.75 10.02
C ARG A 572 38.30 -66.45 11.16
N LEU A 573 38.93 -66.56 12.33
CA LEU A 573 38.32 -67.23 13.49
C LEU A 573 36.96 -66.62 13.88
N VAL A 574 36.84 -65.29 13.74
CA VAL A 574 35.62 -64.53 14.02
C VAL A 574 34.50 -64.86 13.02
N ASP A 575 34.82 -65.13 11.74
CA ASP A 575 33.82 -65.45 10.70
C ASP A 575 33.26 -66.89 10.79
N ASN A 576 33.88 -67.73 11.63
CA ASN A 576 33.43 -69.09 11.90
C ASN A 576 32.72 -69.21 13.26
N SER A 577 32.62 -68.10 14.00
CA SER A 577 31.99 -68.04 15.32
C SER A 577 30.46 -67.99 15.21
N LEU A 578 29.77 -68.49 16.24
CA LEU A 578 28.30 -68.48 16.31
C LEU A 578 27.79 -67.06 16.58
N LEU A 579 26.75 -66.67 15.86
CA LEU A 579 26.06 -65.39 16.06
C LEU A 579 24.82 -65.59 16.93
N PHE A 580 24.73 -64.83 18.01
CA PHE A 580 23.56 -64.75 18.87
C PHE A 580 22.95 -63.35 18.81
N GLU A 581 21.64 -63.28 18.63
CA GLU A 581 20.87 -62.03 18.64
C GLU A 581 20.17 -61.87 20.00
N MET A 582 20.22 -60.67 20.58
CA MET A 582 19.49 -60.36 21.79
C MET A 582 18.01 -60.11 21.48
N LYS A 583 17.12 -60.95 22.01
CA LYS A 583 15.66 -60.80 21.94
C LYS A 583 15.08 -61.01 23.34
N ASP A 584 14.18 -60.13 23.78
CA ASP A 584 13.51 -60.20 25.09
C ASP A 584 14.48 -60.45 26.28
N GLY A 585 15.62 -59.75 26.29
CA GLY A 585 16.63 -59.86 27.34
C GLY A 585 17.46 -61.17 27.33
N LYS A 586 17.33 -62.02 26.30
CA LYS A 586 18.11 -63.25 26.15
C LYS A 586 18.79 -63.35 24.78
N PHE A 587 20.01 -63.86 24.78
CA PHE A 587 20.71 -64.21 23.55
C PHE A 587 20.14 -65.50 22.96
N SER A 588 19.71 -65.45 21.72
CA SER A 588 19.17 -66.59 20.97
C SER A 588 19.94 -66.79 19.66
N ASN A 589 20.23 -68.04 19.30
CA ASN A 589 20.81 -68.41 18.01
C ASN A 589 19.77 -69.18 17.21
N GLU A 590 19.01 -68.46 16.38
CA GLU A 590 18.04 -69.07 15.48
C GLU A 590 18.75 -69.70 14.26
N GLY A 591 18.84 -71.02 14.24
CA GLY A 591 19.26 -71.79 13.07
C GLY A 591 20.77 -72.05 12.92
N ASN A 592 21.56 -72.01 14.00
CA ASN A 592 23.02 -72.20 13.98
C ASN A 592 23.73 -71.24 13.01
N LYS A 593 23.33 -69.97 13.02
CA LYS A 593 23.94 -68.94 12.17
C LYS A 593 25.39 -68.69 12.62
N THR A 594 26.32 -68.72 11.67
CA THR A 594 27.69 -68.23 11.85
C THR A 594 27.77 -66.76 11.47
N PHE A 595 28.60 -66.00 12.18
CA PHE A 595 28.85 -64.59 11.88
C PHE A 595 29.68 -64.49 10.61
N ASN A 596 29.25 -63.75 9.59
CA ASN A 596 29.98 -63.62 8.30
C ASN A 596 30.37 -62.17 7.97
N SER A 597 30.64 -61.36 9.01
CA SER A 597 30.94 -59.93 8.88
C SER A 597 29.83 -59.05 8.27
N VAL A 598 28.64 -59.60 7.98
CA VAL A 598 27.46 -58.84 7.54
C VAL A 598 26.27 -59.20 8.44
N TYR A 599 25.51 -58.19 8.88
CA TYR A 599 24.35 -58.38 9.74
C TYR A 599 23.22 -57.43 9.34
N THR A 600 22.01 -57.96 9.19
CA THR A 600 20.81 -57.15 8.90
C THR A 600 19.93 -57.09 10.14
N ASN A 601 19.63 -55.87 10.58
CA ASN A 601 18.77 -55.64 11.74
C ASN A 601 17.29 -55.82 11.37
N ASN A 602 16.68 -56.95 11.73
CA ASN A 602 15.25 -57.18 11.48
C ASN A 602 14.34 -56.84 12.66
N ASN A 603 14.91 -56.61 13.84
CA ASN A 603 14.19 -56.42 15.10
C ASN A 603 14.67 -55.12 15.78
N PRO A 604 14.13 -53.96 15.39
CA PRO A 604 14.62 -52.69 15.87
C PRO A 604 14.27 -52.46 17.33
N VAL A 605 15.11 -51.69 18.01
CA VAL A 605 14.87 -51.21 19.38
C VAL A 605 13.85 -50.08 19.37
N LYS A 606 12.88 -50.12 20.28
CA LYS A 606 11.79 -49.12 20.34
C LYS A 606 12.16 -47.84 21.07
N GLU A 607 13.06 -47.90 22.05
CA GLU A 607 13.47 -46.76 22.88
C GLU A 607 14.97 -46.51 22.78
N TYR A 608 15.36 -45.24 22.68
CA TYR A 608 16.77 -44.85 22.70
C TYR A 608 17.25 -44.79 24.16
N LEU A 609 18.14 -45.70 24.52
CA LEU A 609 18.85 -45.68 25.81
C LEU A 609 20.30 -45.23 25.58
N GLU A 610 20.89 -44.55 26.57
CA GLU A 610 22.33 -44.27 26.56
C GLU A 610 23.13 -45.56 26.78
N ASP A 611 24.41 -45.53 26.42
CA ASP A 611 25.32 -46.66 26.18
C ASP A 611 25.58 -47.55 27.44
N GLU A 612 24.54 -48.20 27.99
CA GLU A 612 24.60 -49.08 29.18
C GLU A 612 24.90 -50.56 28.82
N ILE A 613 25.47 -51.31 29.77
CA ILE A 613 25.72 -52.74 29.62
C ILE A 613 24.40 -53.51 29.83
N PRO A 614 24.05 -54.49 28.98
CA PRO A 614 22.82 -55.31 29.11
C PRO A 614 22.56 -55.82 30.52
N ASN A 615 21.39 -55.52 31.10
CA ASN A 615 20.85 -56.20 32.28
C ASN A 615 19.64 -57.07 31.90
N LYS A 616 19.20 -57.94 32.82
CA LYS A 616 18.15 -58.95 32.57
C LYS A 616 16.75 -58.38 32.29
N ASP A 617 16.54 -57.09 32.58
CA ASP A 617 15.25 -56.42 32.64
C ASP A 617 15.07 -55.27 31.64
N THR A 618 16.11 -54.83 30.89
CA THR A 618 16.00 -53.53 30.15
C THR A 618 16.45 -53.45 28.68
N ILE A 619 17.00 -54.49 28.01
CA ILE A 619 17.77 -54.20 26.78
C ILE A 619 17.40 -55.04 25.54
N SER A 620 17.24 -54.33 24.41
CA SER A 620 17.34 -54.81 23.03
C SER A 620 18.42 -53.98 22.31
N GLY A 621 19.11 -54.55 21.30
CA GLY A 621 20.13 -53.82 20.51
C GLY A 621 21.59 -54.29 20.64
N TYR A 622 21.80 -55.60 20.86
CA TYR A 622 23.14 -56.19 20.97
C TYR A 622 23.20 -57.52 20.21
N ILE A 623 24.37 -57.82 19.65
CA ILE A 623 24.71 -59.14 19.11
C ILE A 623 25.88 -59.72 19.90
N ARG A 624 25.89 -61.04 20.13
CA ARG A 624 27.01 -61.75 20.75
C ARG A 624 27.65 -62.66 19.70
N ILE A 625 28.95 -62.52 19.52
CA ILE A 625 29.77 -63.39 18.67
C ILE A 625 30.49 -64.34 19.61
N GLN A 626 30.15 -65.62 19.52
CA GLN A 626 30.62 -66.66 20.43
C GLN A 626 31.52 -67.66 19.70
N LEU A 627 32.71 -67.90 20.25
CA LEU A 627 33.70 -68.79 19.69
C LEU A 627 33.14 -70.22 19.54
N ASN A 628 33.31 -70.78 18.34
CA ASN A 628 32.96 -72.15 18.03
C ASN A 628 33.92 -72.71 16.97
N ASP A 629 35.01 -73.33 17.42
CA ASP A 629 36.03 -73.90 16.54
C ASP A 629 36.68 -75.13 17.20
N ASN A 630 37.10 -76.10 16.39
CA ASN A 630 37.62 -77.38 16.90
C ASN A 630 38.95 -77.20 17.66
N LYS A 631 39.72 -76.15 17.37
CA LYS A 631 40.97 -75.81 18.09
C LYS A 631 40.73 -75.41 19.54
N TYR A 632 39.53 -74.96 19.88
CA TYR A 632 39.20 -74.37 21.19
C TYR A 632 38.11 -75.17 21.93
N GLU A 633 37.92 -76.44 21.56
CA GLU A 633 36.98 -77.34 22.22
C GLU A 633 37.47 -77.71 23.64
N LYS A 634 36.64 -77.48 24.66
CA LYS A 634 36.98 -77.70 26.10
C LYS A 634 38.22 -76.91 26.51
N GLU A 635 39.24 -77.56 27.10
CA GLU A 635 40.48 -76.93 27.54
C GLU A 635 41.65 -77.17 26.57
N LYS A 636 41.40 -77.66 25.34
CA LYS A 636 42.45 -78.01 24.36
C LYS A 636 43.45 -76.88 24.09
N PHE A 637 42.99 -75.62 24.06
CA PHE A 637 43.90 -74.48 23.90
C PHE A 637 44.86 -74.35 25.08
N LEU A 638 44.34 -74.45 26.31
CA LEU A 638 45.14 -74.41 27.54
C LEU A 638 46.08 -75.62 27.64
N GLU A 639 45.61 -76.82 27.28
CA GLU A 639 46.45 -78.03 27.20
C GLU A 639 47.60 -77.86 26.19
N ASN A 640 47.31 -77.36 24.98
CA ASN A 640 48.32 -77.08 23.96
C ASN A 640 49.28 -75.95 24.38
N TYR A 641 48.79 -74.94 25.09
CA TYR A 641 49.58 -73.85 25.62
C TYR A 641 50.54 -74.33 26.71
N ILE A 642 50.06 -75.13 27.68
CA ILE A 642 50.87 -75.75 28.73
C ILE A 642 51.90 -76.69 28.11
N LYS A 643 51.50 -77.53 27.14
CA LYS A 643 52.39 -78.45 26.44
C LYS A 643 53.49 -77.71 25.68
N ALA A 644 53.17 -76.66 24.94
CA ALA A 644 54.16 -75.84 24.23
C ALA A 644 55.10 -75.08 25.18
N ALA A 645 54.58 -74.59 26.31
CA ALA A 645 55.38 -73.95 27.36
C ALA A 645 56.36 -74.92 28.03
N GLN A 646 55.95 -76.17 28.26
CA GLN A 646 56.79 -77.23 28.82
C GLN A 646 57.84 -77.74 27.81
N GLU A 647 57.46 -77.86 26.54
CA GLU A 647 58.32 -78.35 25.45
C GLU A 647 59.21 -77.24 24.81
N LYS A 648 59.09 -75.97 25.27
CA LYS A 648 59.74 -74.76 24.69
C LYS A 648 59.52 -74.63 23.17
N THR A 649 58.35 -75.05 22.68
CA THR A 649 57.94 -74.84 21.29
C THR A 649 57.21 -73.50 21.16
N THR A 650 56.87 -73.09 19.93
CA THR A 650 56.13 -71.85 19.68
C THR A 650 54.76 -71.91 20.37
N LEU A 651 54.50 -70.97 21.29
CA LEU A 651 53.23 -70.90 22.02
C LEU A 651 52.06 -70.63 21.06
N PRO A 652 50.89 -71.27 21.28
CA PRO A 652 49.66 -70.91 20.58
C PRO A 652 49.34 -69.42 20.76
N GLU A 653 49.13 -68.70 19.65
CA GLU A 653 48.77 -67.27 19.69
C GLU A 653 47.34 -67.09 20.18
N VAL A 654 47.15 -66.16 21.11
CA VAL A 654 45.80 -65.76 21.58
C VAL A 654 45.20 -64.85 20.51
N PRO A 655 43.96 -65.10 20.05
CA PRO A 655 43.29 -64.24 19.09
C PRO A 655 43.19 -62.79 19.58
N VAL A 656 43.61 -61.84 18.76
CA VAL A 656 43.47 -60.40 19.00
C VAL A 656 42.72 -59.77 17.82
N ILE A 657 41.78 -58.87 18.13
CA ILE A 657 41.19 -57.95 17.15
C ILE A 657 42.00 -56.65 17.22
N GLN A 658 42.64 -56.29 16.11
CA GLN A 658 43.46 -55.08 15.98
C GLN A 658 42.61 -53.84 15.72
N SER A 659 41.57 -53.99 14.90
CA SER A 659 40.61 -52.93 14.61
C SER A 659 39.23 -53.51 14.31
N LEU A 660 38.20 -52.81 14.77
CA LEU A 660 36.80 -53.12 14.49
C LEU A 660 36.11 -51.83 14.05
N VAL A 661 35.60 -51.83 12.84
CA VAL A 661 34.87 -50.70 12.25
C VAL A 661 33.56 -51.21 11.66
N MET A 662 32.46 -50.51 11.91
CA MET A 662 31.17 -50.83 11.32
C MET A 662 30.84 -49.83 10.21
N ASN A 663 30.47 -50.35 9.05
CA ASN A 663 29.80 -49.59 8.01
C ASN A 663 28.37 -50.09 7.94
N TYR A 664 27.36 -49.23 7.81
CA TYR A 664 26.00 -49.71 7.61
C TYR A 664 25.24 -48.86 6.60
N SER A 665 24.29 -49.47 5.91
CA SER A 665 23.40 -48.78 5.00
C SER A 665 21.98 -49.31 5.07
N LEU A 666 21.03 -48.46 4.68
CA LEU A 666 19.61 -48.76 4.59
C LEU A 666 18.99 -47.87 3.52
N THR A 667 18.16 -48.43 2.66
CA THR A 667 17.31 -47.68 1.73
C THR A 667 15.88 -48.09 1.95
N GLN A 668 14.98 -47.11 2.12
CA GLN A 668 13.58 -47.34 2.36
C GLN A 668 12.72 -46.40 1.51
N LYS A 669 11.68 -46.96 0.92
CA LYS A 669 10.68 -46.25 0.11
C LYS A 669 9.36 -46.11 0.88
N TYR A 670 8.78 -44.93 0.86
CA TYR A 670 7.50 -44.57 1.50
C TYR A 670 6.48 -44.18 0.42
N ASN A 671 5.27 -44.78 0.46
CA ASN A 671 4.25 -44.61 -0.58
C ASN A 671 2.99 -43.82 -0.12
N PHE A 672 3.06 -43.11 1.01
CA PHE A 672 2.04 -42.20 1.55
C PHE A 672 0.59 -42.74 1.64
N ASN A 673 0.39 -44.05 1.60
CA ASN A 673 -0.92 -44.68 1.72
C ASN A 673 -1.17 -45.12 3.16
N ALA A 674 -2.44 -45.08 3.61
CA ALA A 674 -2.86 -45.32 4.99
C ALA A 674 -2.58 -46.75 5.54
N SER A 675 -1.99 -47.64 4.73
CA SER A 675 -1.69 -49.04 5.06
C SER A 675 -0.20 -49.36 5.19
N ASP A 676 0.70 -48.37 5.09
CA ASP A 676 2.13 -48.62 5.27
C ASP A 676 2.44 -48.77 6.77
N ASP A 677 2.45 -50.02 7.26
CA ASP A 677 3.26 -50.45 8.42
C ASP A 677 4.75 -50.21 8.05
N ALA A 678 5.15 -48.95 7.96
CA ALA A 678 6.50 -48.58 7.56
C ALA A 678 7.50 -49.19 8.55
N LEU A 679 8.51 -49.88 8.02
CA LEU A 679 9.55 -50.59 8.79
C LEU A 679 10.25 -49.66 9.80
N ASN A 680 10.36 -48.37 9.46
CA ASN A 680 10.83 -47.28 10.31
C ASN A 680 9.84 -46.12 10.22
N THR A 681 9.55 -45.47 11.35
CA THR A 681 8.62 -44.33 11.41
C THR A 681 9.20 -43.11 10.70
N LEU A 682 8.35 -42.36 10.00
CA LEU A 682 8.72 -41.10 9.37
C LEU A 682 7.59 -40.11 9.60
N GLU A 683 7.92 -39.02 10.29
CA GLU A 683 7.00 -37.92 10.56
C GLU A 683 7.29 -36.77 9.59
N PHE A 684 6.22 -36.13 9.13
CA PHE A 684 6.27 -35.03 8.18
C PHE A 684 5.71 -33.78 8.84
N TYR A 685 6.43 -32.67 8.73
CA TYR A 685 5.94 -31.39 9.18
C TYR A 685 6.18 -30.32 8.10
N HIS A 686 5.20 -29.44 7.91
CA HIS A 686 5.43 -28.18 7.21
C HIS A 686 5.86 -27.12 8.20
N LEU A 687 6.93 -26.41 7.87
CA LEU A 687 7.31 -25.20 8.57
C LEU A 687 6.47 -24.05 8.00
N LEU A 688 5.63 -23.47 8.86
CA LEU A 688 4.78 -22.32 8.56
C LEU A 688 5.46 -21.03 9.03
N PRO A 689 4.99 -19.84 8.61
CA PRO A 689 5.66 -18.57 8.93
C PRO A 689 5.88 -18.28 10.42
N PHE A 690 4.95 -18.76 11.26
CA PHE A 690 4.89 -18.49 12.71
C PHE A 690 4.77 -19.76 13.56
N GLY A 691 4.99 -20.94 12.96
CA GLY A 691 4.76 -22.22 13.62
C GLY A 691 4.98 -23.40 12.68
N TYR A 692 4.34 -24.52 12.94
CA TYR A 692 4.43 -25.71 12.07
C TYR A 692 3.12 -26.48 12.02
N GLU A 693 2.98 -27.34 11.02
CA GLU A 693 1.85 -28.24 10.85
C GLU A 693 2.33 -29.68 10.69
N LYS A 694 1.80 -30.60 11.48
CA LYS A 694 2.08 -32.04 11.33
C LYS A 694 1.23 -32.61 10.20
N LEU A 695 1.89 -33.14 9.18
CA LEU A 695 1.22 -33.67 7.99
C LEU A 695 0.89 -35.14 8.17
N ARG A 696 -0.27 -35.52 7.65
CA ARG A 696 -0.67 -36.92 7.44
C ARG A 696 -0.94 -37.10 5.95
N PRO A 697 0.13 -37.23 5.13
CA PRO A 697 -0.03 -37.35 3.69
C PRO A 697 -0.92 -38.55 3.35
N ASN A 698 -1.84 -38.34 2.42
CA ASN A 698 -2.77 -39.34 1.94
C ASN A 698 -2.64 -39.39 0.41
N SER A 699 -1.93 -40.39 -0.10
CA SER A 699 -1.52 -40.60 -1.50
C SER A 699 -0.41 -39.70 -2.06
N SER A 700 -0.22 -38.49 -1.53
CA SER A 700 0.88 -37.60 -1.93
C SER A 700 1.34 -36.67 -0.80
N LEU A 701 2.54 -36.10 -0.97
CA LEU A 701 3.20 -35.18 -0.04
C LEU A 701 3.63 -33.91 -0.78
N LEU A 702 3.10 -32.77 -0.34
CA LEU A 702 3.56 -31.46 -0.76
C LEU A 702 4.87 -31.11 -0.05
N LEU A 703 5.90 -30.67 -0.78
CA LEU A 703 7.15 -30.21 -0.16
C LEU A 703 7.05 -28.81 0.46
N ILE A 704 6.20 -27.96 -0.11
CA ILE A 704 6.01 -26.58 0.34
C ILE A 704 4.57 -26.46 0.82
N PRO A 705 4.32 -25.82 1.98
CA PRO A 705 2.97 -25.56 2.44
C PRO A 705 2.16 -24.78 1.39
N ASP A 706 0.86 -25.03 1.34
CA ASP A 706 -0.04 -24.28 0.47
C ASP A 706 -0.27 -22.88 1.06
N LEU A 707 0.67 -21.97 0.76
CA LEU A 707 0.63 -20.59 1.20
C LEU A 707 -0.33 -19.76 0.32
N PRO A 708 -0.97 -18.71 0.87
CA PRO A 708 -1.88 -17.82 0.15
C PRO A 708 -1.24 -17.21 -1.12
N GLN A 709 -2.05 -16.66 -2.02
CA GLN A 709 -1.51 -16.11 -3.27
C GLN A 709 -0.65 -14.84 -3.12
N LYS A 710 -0.91 -13.93 -2.16
CA LYS A 710 -0.10 -12.70 -2.00
C LYS A 710 0.13 -12.22 -0.56
N GLY A 711 -0.90 -12.00 0.27
CA GLY A 711 -0.68 -11.45 1.62
C GLY A 711 -1.77 -11.78 2.64
N GLU A 712 -1.35 -11.97 3.89
CA GLU A 712 -2.18 -12.31 5.04
C GLU A 712 -1.82 -11.46 6.27
N ILE A 713 -2.82 -11.17 7.08
CA ILE A 713 -2.72 -10.41 8.32
C ILE A 713 -3.35 -11.24 9.44
N TYR A 714 -2.65 -11.39 10.56
CA TYR A 714 -3.07 -12.19 11.70
C TYR A 714 -3.22 -11.31 12.95
N ILE A 715 -4.38 -11.35 13.60
CA ILE A 715 -4.66 -10.59 14.82
C ILE A 715 -5.06 -11.58 15.93
N GLY A 716 -4.29 -11.57 17.02
CA GLY A 716 -4.48 -12.46 18.16
C GLY A 716 -5.12 -11.73 19.33
N PHE A 717 -6.21 -12.27 19.86
CA PHE A 717 -7.01 -11.69 20.94
C PHE A 717 -6.92 -12.55 22.22
N GLU A 718 -6.56 -11.92 23.34
CA GLU A 718 -6.63 -12.54 24.68
C GLU A 718 -8.04 -12.40 25.27
N ASN A 719 -8.44 -13.34 26.14
CA ASN A 719 -9.73 -13.35 26.86
C ASN A 719 -10.99 -13.42 25.97
N ALA A 720 -10.86 -13.72 24.69
CA ALA A 720 -11.99 -14.00 23.81
C ALA A 720 -12.64 -15.34 24.19
N GLN A 721 -13.96 -15.37 24.27
CA GLN A 721 -14.75 -16.56 24.58
C GLN A 721 -15.79 -16.75 23.47
N PRO A 722 -16.10 -18.01 23.09
CA PRO A 722 -17.15 -18.29 22.11
C PRO A 722 -18.48 -17.63 22.46
N GLY A 723 -19.13 -17.04 21.46
CA GLY A 723 -20.40 -16.33 21.59
C GLY A 723 -20.29 -14.86 22.03
N ASN A 724 -19.12 -14.39 22.48
CA ASN A 724 -18.93 -12.98 22.79
C ASN A 724 -18.91 -12.14 21.49
N GLY A 725 -19.53 -10.96 21.53
CA GLY A 725 -19.35 -9.95 20.48
C GLY A 725 -17.98 -9.29 20.60
N LEU A 726 -17.26 -9.18 19.48
CA LEU A 726 -15.97 -8.53 19.35
C LEU A 726 -16.11 -7.35 18.39
N SER A 727 -16.01 -6.13 18.92
CA SER A 727 -16.05 -4.89 18.14
C SER A 727 -14.66 -4.28 18.04
N ILE A 728 -14.15 -4.20 16.82
CA ILE A 728 -12.78 -3.78 16.53
C ILE A 728 -12.82 -2.55 15.63
N LEU A 729 -12.24 -1.44 16.07
CA LEU A 729 -12.02 -0.29 15.20
C LEU A 729 -10.75 -0.49 14.38
N PHE A 730 -10.90 -0.54 13.06
CA PHE A 730 -9.81 -0.42 12.11
C PHE A 730 -9.70 1.05 11.70
N GLN A 731 -8.71 1.76 12.26
CA GLN A 731 -8.38 3.10 11.80
C GLN A 731 -7.39 3.01 10.64
N MET A 732 -7.82 3.50 9.49
CA MET A 732 -7.07 3.46 8.24
C MET A 732 -6.60 4.86 7.85
N ALA A 733 -5.46 4.94 7.18
CA ALA A 733 -5.02 6.15 6.48
C ALA A 733 -5.68 6.17 5.09
N GLU A 734 -6.84 6.81 5.01
CA GLU A 734 -7.63 6.86 3.78
C GLU A 734 -6.86 7.58 2.67
N GLY A 735 -6.83 6.99 1.47
CA GLY A 735 -6.13 7.55 0.31
C GLY A 735 -4.77 6.91 -0.01
N THR A 736 -4.23 6.05 0.86
CA THR A 736 -2.96 5.35 0.55
C THR A 736 -3.14 4.12 -0.35
N ALA A 737 -4.35 3.56 -0.44
CA ALA A 737 -4.66 2.48 -1.37
C ALA A 737 -4.59 2.98 -2.81
N ASN A 738 -4.03 2.19 -3.73
CA ASN A 738 -3.86 2.58 -5.13
C ASN A 738 -5.21 2.82 -5.82
N PRO A 739 -5.59 4.07 -6.16
CA PRO A 739 -6.91 4.39 -6.70
C PRO A 739 -7.10 3.97 -8.16
N ARG A 740 -6.04 3.51 -8.84
CA ARG A 740 -6.10 3.05 -10.24
C ARG A 740 -6.53 1.58 -10.36
N LYS A 741 -6.38 0.82 -9.29
CA LYS A 741 -6.73 -0.61 -9.24
C LYS A 741 -8.13 -0.81 -8.68
N GLU A 742 -8.75 -1.92 -9.06
CA GLU A 742 -10.00 -2.34 -8.43
C GLU A 742 -9.75 -2.78 -6.97
N PRO A 743 -10.73 -2.61 -6.06
CA PRO A 743 -10.62 -3.03 -4.66
C PRO A 743 -10.10 -4.45 -4.48
N ALA A 744 -9.38 -4.67 -3.38
CA ALA A 744 -8.93 -6.00 -3.00
C ALA A 744 -10.12 -6.93 -2.70
N LYS A 745 -9.96 -8.22 -3.02
CA LYS A 745 -10.84 -9.26 -2.48
C LYS A 745 -10.29 -9.68 -1.14
N ILE A 746 -11.12 -9.59 -0.10
CA ILE A 746 -10.74 -9.90 1.28
C ILE A 746 -11.57 -11.08 1.77
N SER A 747 -10.90 -12.04 2.42
CA SER A 747 -11.54 -13.14 3.14
C SER A 747 -11.14 -13.13 4.60
N TRP A 748 -12.10 -13.48 5.45
CA TRP A 748 -11.95 -13.53 6.90
C TRP A 748 -12.02 -14.98 7.38
N GLU A 749 -11.01 -15.40 8.11
CA GLU A 749 -10.89 -16.76 8.64
C GLU A 749 -10.49 -16.71 10.12
N TYR A 750 -10.83 -17.75 10.88
CA TYR A 750 -10.40 -17.91 12.27
C TYR A 750 -9.69 -19.25 12.48
N LEU A 751 -8.79 -19.30 13.46
CA LEU A 751 -8.05 -20.51 13.80
C LEU A 751 -8.84 -21.34 14.82
N SER A 752 -9.02 -22.63 14.53
CA SER A 752 -9.51 -23.65 15.46
C SER A 752 -8.88 -24.99 15.12
N ASP A 753 -8.37 -25.71 16.11
CA ASP A 753 -7.82 -27.07 15.93
C ASP A 753 -6.69 -27.14 14.88
N ASN A 754 -5.81 -26.13 14.85
CA ASN A 754 -4.77 -25.94 13.83
C ASN A 754 -5.28 -25.73 12.39
N GLN A 755 -6.58 -25.51 12.19
CA GLN A 755 -7.17 -25.28 10.87
C GLN A 755 -7.79 -23.88 10.77
N TRP A 756 -7.58 -23.23 9.63
CA TRP A 756 -8.27 -22.00 9.28
C TRP A 756 -9.69 -22.32 8.78
N LYS A 757 -10.69 -21.77 9.44
CA LYS A 757 -12.10 -21.92 9.08
C LYS A 757 -12.66 -20.56 8.64
N PRO A 758 -13.47 -20.48 7.58
CA PRO A 758 -14.07 -19.21 7.16
C PRO A 758 -15.08 -18.72 8.19
N ILE A 759 -15.19 -17.39 8.34
CA ILE A 759 -16.25 -16.76 9.13
C ILE A 759 -17.49 -16.60 8.24
N ASP A 760 -18.68 -16.93 8.75
CA ASP A 760 -19.92 -16.72 8.03
C ASP A 760 -20.14 -15.22 7.79
N SER A 761 -20.57 -14.88 6.58
CA SER A 761 -20.97 -13.52 6.19
C SER A 761 -22.02 -12.89 7.13
N TYR A 762 -22.85 -13.70 7.80
CA TYR A 762 -23.83 -13.21 8.77
C TYR A 762 -23.21 -12.82 10.12
N ASP A 763 -22.07 -13.44 10.48
CA ASP A 763 -21.40 -13.24 11.76
C ASP A 763 -20.36 -12.10 11.74
N ILE A 764 -20.17 -11.45 10.58
CA ILE A 764 -19.25 -10.34 10.37
C ILE A 764 -19.97 -9.11 9.80
N GLY A 765 -19.90 -7.99 10.52
CA GLY A 765 -20.31 -6.68 10.03
C GLY A 765 -19.07 -5.84 9.73
N ASP A 766 -18.80 -5.56 8.45
CA ASP A 766 -17.66 -4.75 8.01
C ASP A 766 -18.09 -3.34 7.57
N GLU A 767 -17.66 -2.32 8.32
CA GLU A 767 -17.84 -0.91 7.93
C GLU A 767 -16.64 -0.31 7.17
N THR A 768 -15.55 -1.05 7.00
CA THR A 768 -14.28 -0.58 6.42
C THR A 768 -14.28 -0.59 4.88
N LEU A 769 -15.36 -1.07 4.25
CA LEU A 769 -15.46 -1.31 2.81
C LEU A 769 -14.28 -2.14 2.28
N GLY A 770 -13.93 -3.22 2.99
CA GLY A 770 -12.75 -4.03 2.65
C GLY A 770 -11.43 -3.29 2.89
N LEU A 771 -11.24 -2.72 4.09
CA LEU A 771 -10.02 -2.02 4.52
C LEU A 771 -9.64 -0.80 3.66
N LEU A 772 -10.63 -0.14 3.04
CA LEU A 772 -10.43 1.09 2.25
C LEU A 772 -10.72 2.36 3.04
N GLN A 773 -11.52 2.27 4.11
CA GLN A 773 -11.86 3.38 4.99
C GLN A 773 -11.78 2.97 6.45
N SER A 774 -11.76 3.97 7.34
CA SER A 774 -11.84 3.71 8.78
C SER A 774 -13.25 3.24 9.16
N GLY A 775 -13.35 2.21 9.99
CA GLY A 775 -14.63 1.64 10.35
C GLY A 775 -14.53 0.58 11.45
N ILE A 776 -15.68 0.22 12.01
CA ILE A 776 -15.77 -0.85 13.01
C ILE A 776 -16.10 -2.16 12.30
N ILE A 777 -15.38 -3.21 12.68
CA ILE A 777 -15.70 -4.58 12.32
C ILE A 777 -16.25 -5.29 13.56
N ASN A 778 -17.49 -5.75 13.46
CA ASN A 778 -18.15 -6.53 14.50
C ASN A 778 -18.12 -8.00 14.13
N ILE A 779 -17.62 -8.84 15.03
CA ILE A 779 -17.53 -10.29 14.86
C ILE A 779 -18.17 -10.96 16.07
N THR A 780 -19.05 -11.92 15.83
CA THR A 780 -19.44 -12.86 16.91
C THR A 780 -18.37 -13.94 16.98
N VAL A 781 -17.68 -14.05 18.12
CA VAL A 781 -16.58 -15.01 18.26
C VAL A 781 -17.13 -16.44 18.09
N PRO A 782 -16.71 -17.19 17.06
CA PRO A 782 -17.18 -18.54 16.84
C PRO A 782 -16.64 -19.50 17.91
N HIS A 783 -17.14 -20.74 17.93
CA HIS A 783 -16.54 -21.77 18.76
C HIS A 783 -15.15 -22.14 18.22
N PHE A 784 -14.14 -22.08 19.08
CA PHE A 784 -12.75 -22.39 18.73
C PHE A 784 -12.04 -23.11 19.87
N ASP A 785 -11.10 -23.99 19.54
CA ASP A 785 -10.12 -24.55 20.48
C ASP A 785 -8.69 -24.35 19.94
N ASN A 786 -7.93 -23.51 20.66
CA ASN A 786 -6.53 -23.20 20.38
C ASN A 786 -5.63 -23.51 21.59
N SER A 787 -6.04 -24.45 22.45
CA SER A 787 -5.26 -24.86 23.62
C SER A 787 -3.99 -25.65 23.23
N GLN A 788 -4.10 -26.47 22.18
CA GLN A 788 -3.03 -27.31 21.64
C GLN A 788 -2.52 -26.83 20.27
N THR A 789 -2.77 -25.57 19.91
CA THR A 789 -2.30 -25.05 18.62
C THR A 789 -0.77 -24.99 18.56
N VAL A 790 -0.23 -25.32 17.39
CA VAL A 790 1.21 -25.29 17.06
C VAL A 790 1.52 -24.33 15.90
N VAL A 791 0.48 -23.77 15.27
CA VAL A 791 0.60 -22.86 14.12
C VAL A 791 0.91 -21.43 14.55
N LEU A 792 0.39 -21.02 15.72
CA LEU A 792 0.51 -19.67 16.29
C LEU A 792 0.53 -19.76 17.83
N PRO A 793 0.85 -18.68 18.57
CA PRO A 793 0.79 -18.68 20.03
C PRO A 793 -0.52 -19.23 20.62
N LYS A 794 -0.38 -20.13 21.60
CA LYS A 794 -1.48 -20.86 22.27
C LYS A 794 -2.44 -19.92 23.04
N ASN A 795 -3.68 -20.38 23.24
CA ASN A 795 -4.71 -19.74 24.08
C ASN A 795 -5.21 -18.35 23.61
N LEU A 796 -5.02 -18.01 22.34
CA LEU A 796 -5.58 -16.79 21.75
C LEU A 796 -6.66 -17.13 20.71
N PHE A 797 -7.64 -16.24 20.58
CA PHE A 797 -8.52 -16.24 19.42
C PHE A 797 -7.78 -15.53 18.28
N TRP A 798 -7.59 -16.22 17.16
CA TRP A 798 -6.87 -15.68 16.01
C TRP A 798 -7.83 -15.40 14.86
N LEU A 799 -7.74 -14.18 14.35
CA LEU A 799 -8.41 -13.71 13.15
C LEU A 799 -7.38 -13.55 12.05
N LYS A 800 -7.63 -14.13 10.87
CA LYS A 800 -6.81 -13.98 9.68
C LYS A 800 -7.58 -13.24 8.59
N ILE A 801 -6.89 -12.29 7.97
CA ILE A 801 -7.38 -11.48 6.85
C ILE A 801 -6.49 -11.79 5.65
N SER A 802 -7.05 -12.40 4.62
CA SER A 802 -6.30 -12.71 3.40
C SER A 802 -6.65 -11.70 2.31
N VAL A 803 -5.63 -11.19 1.63
CA VAL A 803 -5.73 -10.13 0.63
C VAL A 803 -5.10 -10.60 -0.67
N ASN A 804 -5.81 -10.42 -1.79
CA ASN A 804 -5.35 -10.87 -3.10
C ASN A 804 -4.21 -10.02 -3.70
N GLU A 805 -4.10 -8.74 -3.34
CA GLU A 805 -3.05 -7.81 -3.80
C GLU A 805 -2.73 -6.73 -2.76
N LEU A 806 -1.45 -6.47 -2.56
CA LEU A 806 -0.93 -5.75 -1.38
C LEU A 806 -1.18 -4.23 -1.43
N ASP A 807 -1.15 -3.62 -2.61
CA ASP A 807 -1.27 -2.16 -2.80
C ASP A 807 -2.72 -1.66 -2.96
N ARG A 808 -3.69 -2.55 -2.77
CA ARG A 808 -5.13 -2.27 -2.94
C ARG A 808 -5.88 -1.99 -1.63
N ILE A 809 -5.20 -2.07 -0.49
CA ILE A 809 -5.76 -1.73 0.83
C ILE A 809 -5.09 -0.47 1.39
N CYS A 810 -5.75 0.20 2.33
CA CYS A 810 -5.15 1.35 3.00
C CYS A 810 -4.08 0.93 4.02
N HIS A 811 -3.19 1.86 4.33
CA HIS A 811 -2.26 1.74 5.44
C HIS A 811 -3.04 1.82 6.76
N PHE A 812 -2.53 1.11 7.76
CA PHE A 812 -3.10 1.09 9.10
C PHE A 812 -2.56 2.28 9.90
N VAL A 813 -3.42 2.90 10.70
CA VAL A 813 -3.04 3.88 11.72
C VAL A 813 -3.16 3.27 13.11
N GLY A 814 -4.14 2.38 13.30
CA GLY A 814 -4.28 1.60 14.52
C GLY A 814 -5.51 0.72 14.52
N ILE A 815 -5.43 -0.39 15.23
CA ILE A 815 -6.49 -1.33 15.52
C ILE A 815 -6.79 -1.25 17.01
N HIS A 816 -8.06 -1.05 17.37
CA HIS A 816 -8.48 -0.89 18.76
C HIS A 816 -9.63 -1.83 19.09
N GLU A 817 -9.54 -2.51 20.23
CA GLU A 817 -10.62 -3.32 20.78
C GLU A 817 -11.72 -2.47 21.46
N GLN A 818 -12.88 -3.08 21.69
CA GLN A 818 -14.00 -2.50 22.46
C GLN A 818 -14.45 -1.13 21.93
N ALA A 819 -14.44 -0.98 20.61
CA ALA A 819 -14.86 0.24 19.95
C ALA A 819 -16.38 0.29 19.77
N LEU A 820 -16.94 1.49 19.76
CA LEU A 820 -18.32 1.73 19.35
C LEU A 820 -18.43 3.04 18.59
N LYS A 821 -19.47 3.17 17.78
CA LYS A 821 -19.80 4.39 17.06
C LYS A 821 -20.85 5.17 17.86
N ALA A 822 -20.60 6.47 18.03
CA ALA A 822 -21.54 7.38 18.65
C ALA A 822 -21.83 8.57 17.71
N VAL A 823 -23.08 9.03 17.70
CA VAL A 823 -23.59 10.10 16.83
C VAL A 823 -23.92 11.34 17.65
N LEU A 824 -23.66 12.53 17.11
CA LEU A 824 -24.02 13.78 17.78
C LEU A 824 -25.53 13.83 18.04
N PHE A 825 -25.90 14.14 19.27
CA PHE A 825 -27.28 14.12 19.73
C PHE A 825 -27.58 15.36 20.56
N ASP A 826 -28.67 16.05 20.22
CA ASP A 826 -29.18 17.21 20.97
C ASP A 826 -29.95 16.76 22.21
N PHE A 827 -29.21 16.27 23.22
CA PHE A 827 -29.79 15.73 24.45
C PHE A 827 -30.56 16.79 25.26
N GLU A 828 -30.11 18.04 25.23
CA GLU A 828 -30.71 19.15 25.99
C GLU A 828 -31.82 19.88 25.21
N ASN A 829 -32.13 19.46 23.98
CA ASN A 829 -33.06 20.14 23.06
C ASN A 829 -32.74 21.64 22.89
N ASN A 830 -31.45 21.98 22.89
CA ASN A 830 -30.98 23.37 22.82
C ASN A 830 -30.62 23.80 21.38
N GLY A 831 -30.88 22.93 20.39
CA GLY A 831 -30.52 23.10 19.00
C GLY A 831 -29.03 22.87 18.73
N SER A 832 -28.37 21.96 19.45
CA SER A 832 -26.95 21.61 19.22
C SER A 832 -26.80 20.78 17.93
N GLY A 833 -26.88 21.45 16.79
CA GLY A 833 -26.53 20.87 15.49
C GLY A 833 -25.02 20.76 15.29
N PHE A 834 -24.63 20.04 14.23
CA PHE A 834 -23.23 20.01 13.81
C PHE A 834 -22.80 21.39 13.28
N LEU A 835 -21.69 21.90 13.82
CA LEU A 835 -21.08 23.18 13.43
C LEU A 835 -19.63 23.00 13.01
N GLU A 836 -18.90 22.17 13.74
CA GLU A 836 -17.47 21.95 13.58
C GLU A 836 -17.09 20.52 14.01
N VAL A 837 -15.99 20.03 13.45
CA VAL A 837 -15.40 18.74 13.78
C VAL A 837 -14.95 18.73 15.24
N THR A 838 -15.35 17.71 15.99
CA THR A 838 -14.90 17.47 17.36
C THR A 838 -13.46 16.97 17.33
N PRO A 839 -12.51 17.65 17.99
CA PRO A 839 -11.12 17.21 18.06
C PRO A 839 -10.98 15.84 18.75
N LYS A 840 -9.86 15.16 18.51
CA LYS A 840 -9.51 13.92 19.24
C LYS A 840 -9.46 14.17 20.75
N GLU A 841 -9.72 13.12 21.52
CA GLU A 841 -9.68 13.08 22.99
C GLU A 841 -10.70 13.99 23.72
N THR A 842 -11.67 14.57 22.99
CA THR A 842 -12.72 15.41 23.59
C THR A 842 -13.73 14.59 24.37
N VAL A 843 -14.20 13.46 23.80
CA VAL A 843 -15.10 12.53 24.48
C VAL A 843 -14.30 11.63 25.43
N SER A 844 -14.43 11.90 26.72
CA SER A 844 -13.65 11.25 27.78
C SER A 844 -14.48 10.61 28.90
N LYS A 845 -15.79 10.85 28.94
CA LYS A 845 -16.70 10.31 29.96
C LYS A 845 -18.13 10.13 29.46
N LEU A 846 -18.84 9.21 30.11
CA LEU A 846 -20.30 9.08 30.02
C LEU A 846 -20.97 10.26 30.73
N TYR A 847 -22.15 10.66 30.27
CA TYR A 847 -22.98 11.64 30.97
C TYR A 847 -23.53 11.06 32.28
N GLN A 848 -24.13 9.86 32.20
CA GLN A 848 -24.50 9.07 33.37
C GLN A 848 -23.35 8.10 33.71
N PRO A 849 -22.71 8.20 34.88
CA PRO A 849 -21.62 7.31 35.26
C PRO A 849 -22.08 5.85 35.32
N ASN A 850 -21.33 4.95 34.69
CA ASN A 850 -21.53 3.50 34.79
C ASN A 850 -20.35 2.88 35.54
N PRO A 851 -20.57 2.21 36.70
CA PRO A 851 -19.49 1.63 37.51
C PRO A 851 -18.69 0.54 36.79
N PHE A 852 -19.22 -0.06 35.72
CA PHE A 852 -18.52 -1.07 34.91
C PHE A 852 -17.53 -0.47 33.91
N VAL A 853 -17.61 0.83 33.64
CA VAL A 853 -16.74 1.54 32.69
C VAL A 853 -15.60 2.22 33.43
N LYS A 854 -14.36 1.80 33.18
CA LYS A 854 -13.16 2.39 33.79
C LYS A 854 -12.72 3.67 33.08
N LYS A 855 -12.76 3.67 31.74
CA LYS A 855 -12.31 4.81 30.93
C LYS A 855 -13.02 4.82 29.59
N VAL A 856 -13.34 6.02 29.12
CA VAL A 856 -13.82 6.28 27.75
C VAL A 856 -12.72 7.05 27.02
N LYS A 857 -12.40 6.68 25.78
CA LYS A 857 -11.40 7.37 24.96
C LYS A 857 -11.90 7.55 23.53
N GLN A 858 -11.83 8.76 23.00
CA GLN A 858 -11.98 9.07 21.59
C GLN A 858 -10.59 9.31 20.97
N PRO A 859 -9.96 8.33 20.32
CA PRO A 859 -8.60 8.47 19.78
C PRO A 859 -8.50 9.41 18.57
N TYR A 860 -9.57 9.57 17.77
CA TYR A 860 -9.56 10.28 16.49
C TYR A 860 -10.64 11.36 16.43
N PRO A 861 -10.50 12.39 15.55
CA PRO A 861 -11.53 13.42 15.36
C PRO A 861 -12.87 12.86 14.89
N SER A 862 -13.93 13.64 15.02
CA SER A 862 -15.23 13.26 14.46
C SER A 862 -15.26 13.34 12.93
N PHE A 863 -16.23 12.67 12.32
CA PHE A 863 -16.36 12.57 10.86
C PHE A 863 -17.83 12.54 10.41
N GLY A 864 -18.07 12.83 9.13
CA GLY A 864 -19.38 12.67 8.48
C GLY A 864 -20.43 13.78 8.75
N GLY A 865 -20.13 14.78 9.58
CA GLY A 865 -21.05 15.89 9.84
C GLY A 865 -21.18 16.87 8.67
N LYS A 866 -22.39 17.41 8.46
CA LYS A 866 -22.66 18.50 7.50
C LYS A 866 -23.37 19.64 8.21
N LYS A 867 -22.98 20.88 7.90
CA LYS A 867 -23.61 22.07 8.46
C LYS A 867 -25.05 22.20 7.95
N HIS A 868 -25.82 23.06 8.61
CA HIS A 868 -27.11 23.50 8.07
C HIS A 868 -26.91 24.10 6.68
N GLU A 869 -27.84 23.82 5.77
CA GLU A 869 -27.81 24.34 4.41
C GLU A 869 -28.20 25.82 4.40
N GLU A 870 -27.36 26.65 3.78
CA GLU A 870 -27.64 28.08 3.58
C GLU A 870 -28.62 28.31 2.41
N ASP A 871 -29.28 29.47 2.37
CA ASP A 871 -30.26 29.80 1.32
C ASP A 871 -29.68 29.66 -0.11
N THR A 872 -28.44 30.07 -0.33
CA THR A 872 -27.77 29.96 -1.64
C THR A 872 -27.59 28.50 -2.08
N GLN A 873 -27.24 27.62 -1.13
CA GLN A 873 -27.10 26.18 -1.36
C GLN A 873 -28.47 25.54 -1.62
N LEU A 874 -29.50 25.96 -0.89
CA LEU A 874 -30.89 25.55 -1.13
C LEU A 874 -31.33 25.90 -2.55
N TYR A 875 -31.13 27.14 -3.01
CA TYR A 875 -31.51 27.55 -4.36
C TYR A 875 -30.77 26.75 -5.43
N GLN A 876 -29.46 26.53 -5.23
CA GLN A 876 -28.64 25.71 -6.11
C GLN A 876 -29.19 24.28 -6.21
N ARG A 877 -29.34 23.60 -5.06
CA ARG A 877 -29.84 22.22 -4.99
C ARG A 877 -31.25 22.11 -5.54
N SER A 878 -32.11 23.09 -5.28
CA SER A 878 -33.50 23.09 -5.73
C SER A 878 -33.59 23.22 -7.25
N SER A 879 -32.86 24.18 -7.83
CA SER A 879 -32.77 24.36 -9.28
C SER A 879 -32.24 23.11 -9.96
N GLU A 880 -31.17 22.51 -9.41
CA GLU A 880 -30.59 21.28 -9.95
C GLU A 880 -31.59 20.11 -9.87
N ARG A 881 -32.22 19.92 -8.71
CA ARG A 881 -33.17 18.84 -8.46
C ARG A 881 -34.39 18.89 -9.36
N LEU A 882 -34.90 20.08 -9.69
CA LEU A 882 -36.02 20.23 -10.63
C LEU A 882 -35.66 19.71 -12.03
N ARG A 883 -34.39 19.78 -12.43
CA ARG A 883 -33.90 19.28 -13.71
C ARG A 883 -33.62 17.78 -13.65
N HIS A 884 -32.72 17.32 -12.78
CA HIS A 884 -32.30 15.90 -12.76
C HIS A 884 -33.30 14.98 -12.05
N LYS A 885 -34.24 15.51 -11.25
CA LYS A 885 -35.29 14.76 -10.54
C LYS A 885 -34.77 13.56 -9.73
N GLN A 886 -33.57 13.70 -9.16
CA GLN A 886 -32.85 12.64 -8.45
C GLN A 886 -32.65 11.35 -9.29
N ARG A 887 -32.36 11.49 -10.59
CA ARG A 887 -32.04 10.40 -11.52
C ARG A 887 -30.80 10.76 -12.31
N ALA A 888 -29.91 9.79 -12.51
CA ALA A 888 -28.70 9.97 -13.32
C ALA A 888 -28.96 9.45 -14.74
N ILE A 889 -29.26 10.35 -15.68
CA ILE A 889 -29.64 10.01 -17.06
C ILE A 889 -28.63 10.60 -18.05
N THR A 890 -28.46 11.92 -18.01
CA THR A 890 -27.55 12.67 -18.88
C THR A 890 -26.23 12.94 -18.18
N SER A 891 -25.15 13.24 -18.92
CA SER A 891 -23.85 13.61 -18.35
C SER A 891 -23.95 14.72 -17.30
N TRP A 892 -24.81 15.71 -17.55
CA TRP A 892 -25.09 16.81 -16.61
C TRP A 892 -25.65 16.30 -15.28
N ASP A 893 -26.57 15.33 -15.31
CA ASP A 893 -27.18 14.77 -14.10
C ASP A 893 -26.14 14.02 -13.25
N TYR A 894 -25.28 13.20 -13.88
CA TYR A 894 -24.20 12.49 -13.18
C TYR A 894 -23.26 13.47 -12.48
N GLU A 895 -22.76 14.46 -13.20
CA GLU A 895 -21.80 15.44 -12.66
C GLU A 895 -22.40 16.20 -11.47
N ARG A 896 -23.63 16.69 -11.60
CA ARG A 896 -24.30 17.48 -10.56
C ARG A 896 -24.64 16.65 -9.32
N LEU A 897 -25.13 15.42 -9.49
CA LEU A 897 -25.43 14.51 -8.38
C LEU A 897 -24.17 14.19 -7.56
N ILE A 898 -23.04 13.95 -8.23
CA ILE A 898 -21.78 13.62 -7.56
C ILE A 898 -21.27 14.85 -6.79
N LEU A 899 -21.17 16.00 -7.45
CA LEU A 899 -20.70 17.24 -6.82
C LEU A 899 -21.62 17.72 -5.68
N GLN A 900 -22.93 17.42 -5.74
CA GLN A 900 -23.87 17.69 -4.65
C GLN A 900 -23.57 16.86 -3.40
N GLU A 901 -23.28 15.58 -3.57
CA GLU A 901 -23.20 14.65 -2.46
C GLU A 901 -21.80 14.55 -1.84
N PHE A 902 -20.76 14.77 -2.67
CA PHE A 902 -19.34 14.65 -2.32
C PHE A 902 -18.59 15.99 -2.46
N PRO A 903 -18.62 16.88 -1.45
CA PRO A 903 -17.92 18.17 -1.46
C PRO A 903 -16.39 18.07 -1.61
N GLU A 904 -15.80 16.91 -1.31
CA GLU A 904 -14.39 16.59 -1.51
C GLU A 904 -14.01 16.49 -3.00
N VAL A 905 -14.98 16.40 -3.90
CA VAL A 905 -14.77 16.35 -5.35
C VAL A 905 -14.75 17.77 -5.90
N TYR A 906 -13.64 18.19 -6.50
CA TYR A 906 -13.49 19.51 -7.12
C TYR A 906 -14.22 19.59 -8.46
N ARG A 907 -14.04 18.55 -9.29
CA ARG A 907 -14.55 18.49 -10.66
C ARG A 907 -14.93 17.06 -11.03
N VAL A 908 -15.95 16.88 -11.85
CA VAL A 908 -16.28 15.58 -12.44
C VAL A 908 -16.52 15.74 -13.92
N LYS A 909 -15.92 14.85 -14.72
CA LYS A 909 -16.22 14.69 -16.14
C LYS A 909 -16.96 13.38 -16.38
N CYS A 910 -18.12 13.46 -17.02
CA CYS A 910 -18.88 12.27 -17.42
C CYS A 910 -18.70 11.95 -18.92
N LEU A 911 -18.16 10.77 -19.20
CA LEU A 911 -17.97 10.21 -20.54
C LEU A 911 -19.08 9.20 -20.83
N ASN A 912 -20.06 9.58 -21.64
CA ASN A 912 -21.15 8.70 -22.08
C ASN A 912 -20.68 7.74 -23.18
N HIS A 913 -21.23 6.53 -23.23
CA HIS A 913 -20.84 5.50 -24.21
C HIS A 913 -19.35 5.15 -24.19
N TYR A 914 -18.69 5.37 -23.05
CA TYR A 914 -17.25 5.20 -22.90
C TYR A 914 -16.98 4.01 -21.99
N ARG A 915 -16.29 3.00 -22.53
CA ARG A 915 -15.80 1.83 -21.80
C ARG A 915 -14.33 2.03 -21.51
N TYR A 916 -13.99 2.08 -20.22
CA TYR A 916 -12.62 2.09 -19.74
C TYR A 916 -12.45 0.95 -18.73
N ASP A 917 -11.97 -0.19 -19.20
CA ASP A 917 -11.57 -1.32 -18.35
C ASP A 917 -10.07 -1.64 -18.55
N SER A 918 -9.55 -2.54 -17.72
CA SER A 918 -8.12 -2.87 -17.68
C SER A 918 -7.58 -3.53 -18.95
N GLU A 919 -8.46 -3.97 -19.87
CA GLU A 919 -8.08 -4.73 -21.07
C GLU A 919 -8.44 -3.99 -22.37
N ASN A 920 -9.43 -3.10 -22.37
CA ASN A 920 -9.91 -2.38 -23.55
C ASN A 920 -10.44 -0.97 -23.23
N VAL A 921 -10.04 0.00 -24.07
CA VAL A 921 -10.59 1.35 -24.07
C VAL A 921 -11.41 1.56 -25.35
N SER A 922 -12.66 1.98 -25.21
CA SER A 922 -13.54 2.26 -26.35
C SER A 922 -14.47 3.43 -26.06
N ASN A 923 -14.50 4.39 -26.98
CA ASN A 923 -15.36 5.58 -26.92
C ASN A 923 -16.72 5.41 -27.62
N VAL A 924 -17.06 4.19 -28.06
CA VAL A 924 -18.29 3.88 -28.82
C VAL A 924 -19.03 2.66 -28.24
N SER A 925 -18.99 2.52 -26.92
CA SER A 925 -19.59 1.40 -26.18
C SER A 925 -20.92 1.79 -25.54
N ALA A 926 -22.02 1.51 -26.23
CA ALA A 926 -23.38 1.77 -25.71
C ALA A 926 -23.63 1.10 -24.35
N GLY A 927 -24.40 1.77 -23.48
CA GLY A 927 -24.68 1.32 -22.11
C GLY A 927 -23.56 1.55 -21.09
N TYR A 928 -22.35 1.91 -21.51
CA TYR A 928 -21.27 2.27 -20.59
C TYR A 928 -21.25 3.77 -20.29
N VAL A 929 -20.99 4.11 -19.03
CA VAL A 929 -20.76 5.48 -18.58
C VAL A 929 -19.51 5.48 -17.73
N THR A 930 -18.50 6.26 -18.11
CA THR A 930 -17.25 6.42 -17.35
C THR A 930 -17.21 7.79 -16.70
N LEU A 931 -16.99 7.83 -15.39
CA LEU A 931 -16.86 9.06 -14.61
C LEU A 931 -15.41 9.28 -14.21
N ILE A 932 -14.92 10.49 -14.44
CA ILE A 932 -13.57 10.93 -14.08
C ILE A 932 -13.67 12.04 -13.05
N PRO A 933 -13.74 11.70 -11.75
CA PRO A 933 -13.77 12.68 -10.67
C PRO A 933 -12.35 13.12 -10.27
N VAL A 934 -12.20 14.39 -9.93
CA VAL A 934 -10.95 15.06 -9.54
C VAL A 934 -11.09 15.56 -8.11
N ALA A 935 -10.12 15.25 -7.25
CA ALA A 935 -10.16 15.65 -5.85
C ALA A 935 -9.95 17.15 -5.67
N LYS A 936 -10.62 17.72 -4.66
CA LYS A 936 -10.28 19.03 -4.12
C LYS A 936 -9.09 18.87 -3.17
N SER A 937 -7.99 19.60 -3.40
CA SER A 937 -6.88 19.56 -2.45
C SER A 937 -7.32 20.25 -1.16
N LEU A 938 -7.43 19.49 -0.08
CA LEU A 938 -7.67 20.00 1.27
C LEU A 938 -6.30 20.16 1.91
N ASN A 939 -5.91 21.40 2.20
CA ASN A 939 -4.68 21.81 2.90
C ASN A 939 -4.13 20.71 3.83
N SER A 940 -3.16 19.93 3.34
CA SER A 940 -2.32 19.09 4.16
C SER A 940 -0.89 19.54 3.96
N SER A 941 -0.23 19.78 5.09
CA SER A 941 1.12 20.29 5.26
C SER A 941 2.19 19.26 4.84
N THR A 942 2.10 18.75 3.61
CA THR A 942 3.11 17.96 2.92
C THR A 942 3.34 18.62 1.57
N VAL A 943 4.51 19.23 1.41
CA VAL A 943 4.67 20.37 0.52
C VAL A 943 4.60 19.99 -0.97
N TRP A 944 4.69 18.73 -1.43
CA TRP A 944 4.55 18.44 -2.86
C TRP A 944 4.04 17.04 -3.22
N GLU A 945 2.73 16.87 -3.42
CA GLU A 945 2.16 15.92 -4.40
C GLU A 945 0.96 16.57 -5.10
N TRP A 946 1.18 17.21 -6.26
CA TRP A 946 0.17 17.91 -7.07
C TRP A 946 -0.86 16.99 -7.75
N LYS A 947 -1.07 15.77 -7.23
CA LYS A 947 -1.92 14.74 -7.83
C LYS A 947 -3.34 14.80 -7.21
N PRO A 948 -4.37 15.33 -7.90
CA PRO A 948 -5.72 15.42 -7.34
C PRO A 948 -6.51 14.12 -7.51
N LEU A 949 -5.96 13.05 -6.96
CA LEU A 949 -6.59 11.74 -6.99
C LEU A 949 -7.52 11.59 -5.77
N LEU A 950 -8.72 11.09 -6.01
CA LEU A 950 -9.59 10.69 -4.91
C LEU A 950 -9.14 9.34 -4.36
N SER A 951 -9.37 9.12 -3.07
CA SER A 951 -9.13 7.81 -2.45
C SER A 951 -9.99 6.74 -3.13
N LEU A 952 -9.47 5.50 -3.17
CA LEU A 952 -10.22 4.36 -3.70
C LEU A 952 -11.56 4.17 -2.96
N SER A 953 -11.61 4.44 -1.64
CA SER A 953 -12.84 4.43 -0.85
C SER A 953 -13.88 5.43 -1.38
N THR A 954 -13.47 6.66 -1.68
CA THR A 954 -14.36 7.70 -2.20
C THR A 954 -14.88 7.32 -3.59
N LEU A 955 -14.03 6.76 -4.46
CA LEU A 955 -14.46 6.27 -5.77
C LEU A 955 -15.53 5.16 -5.64
N GLN A 956 -15.36 4.22 -4.70
CA GLN A 956 -16.38 3.18 -4.45
C GLN A 956 -17.67 3.75 -3.85
N ARG A 957 -17.58 4.74 -2.94
CA ARG A 957 -18.76 5.43 -2.39
C ARG A 957 -19.54 6.14 -3.50
N ILE A 958 -18.86 6.83 -4.42
CA ILE A 958 -19.50 7.47 -5.59
C ILE A 958 -20.18 6.39 -6.46
N LYS A 959 -19.48 5.29 -6.75
CA LYS A 959 -20.01 4.18 -7.57
C LYS A 959 -21.29 3.61 -6.97
N ASN A 960 -21.25 3.18 -5.71
CA ASN A 960 -22.39 2.58 -5.02
C ASN A 960 -23.58 3.55 -4.96
N ARG A 961 -23.29 4.84 -4.75
CA ARG A 961 -24.33 5.86 -4.66
C ARG A 961 -25.02 6.14 -6.00
N ILE A 962 -24.24 6.30 -7.07
CA ILE A 962 -24.78 6.58 -8.41
C ILE A 962 -25.47 5.35 -9.00
N MET A 963 -25.00 4.13 -8.71
CA MET A 963 -25.68 2.90 -9.12
C MET A 963 -27.13 2.81 -8.65
N GLY A 964 -27.46 3.39 -7.48
CA GLY A 964 -28.84 3.48 -6.99
C GLY A 964 -29.71 4.54 -7.69
N LEU A 965 -29.12 5.42 -8.52
CA LEU A 965 -29.79 6.53 -9.19
C LEU A 965 -29.85 6.39 -10.72
N CYS A 966 -29.04 5.51 -11.30
CA CYS A 966 -29.00 5.23 -12.73
C CYS A 966 -29.95 4.09 -13.14
N SER A 967 -30.15 3.91 -14.44
CA SER A 967 -30.89 2.78 -14.99
C SER A 967 -30.13 1.46 -14.73
N PRO A 968 -30.83 0.33 -14.45
CA PRO A 968 -30.19 -0.99 -14.30
C PRO A 968 -29.40 -1.47 -15.52
N HIS A 969 -29.64 -0.87 -16.69
CA HIS A 969 -28.94 -1.20 -17.94
C HIS A 969 -27.58 -0.50 -18.09
N VAL A 970 -27.27 0.47 -17.23
CA VAL A 970 -26.02 1.23 -17.29
C VAL A 970 -24.89 0.44 -16.62
N ARG A 971 -23.76 0.33 -17.31
CA ARG A 971 -22.50 -0.18 -16.78
C ARG A 971 -21.62 0.99 -16.39
N LEU A 972 -21.63 1.30 -15.10
CA LEU A 972 -20.92 2.45 -14.55
C LEU A 972 -19.46 2.09 -14.24
N CYS A 973 -18.54 2.88 -14.78
CA CYS A 973 -17.12 2.85 -14.43
C CYS A 973 -16.72 4.18 -13.80
N ILE A 974 -15.90 4.15 -12.74
CA ILE A 974 -15.35 5.35 -12.13
C ILE A 974 -13.85 5.16 -12.06
N LYS A 975 -13.10 6.07 -12.68
CA LYS A 975 -11.65 5.98 -12.80
C LYS A 975 -11.01 7.32 -12.47
N PRO A 976 -9.84 7.33 -11.82
CA PRO A 976 -9.08 8.56 -11.62
C PRO A 976 -8.63 9.15 -12.96
N PRO A 977 -8.32 10.45 -13.02
CA PRO A 977 -7.71 11.06 -14.20
C PRO A 977 -6.29 10.51 -14.43
N VAL A 978 -5.87 10.47 -15.70
CA VAL A 978 -4.47 10.24 -16.08
C VAL A 978 -3.73 11.57 -16.09
N LEU A 979 -2.58 11.64 -15.43
CA LEU A 979 -1.85 12.90 -15.26
C LEU A 979 -0.79 13.11 -16.36
N GLU A 980 -0.79 14.29 -16.96
CA GLU A 980 0.19 14.75 -17.94
C GLU A 980 0.93 15.98 -17.40
N LYS A 981 2.27 15.98 -17.36
CA LYS A 981 3.06 17.08 -16.78
C LYS A 981 3.32 18.17 -17.82
N ILE A 982 3.17 19.43 -17.41
CA ILE A 982 3.50 20.62 -18.21
C ILE A 982 4.71 21.32 -17.60
N GLN A 983 5.76 21.45 -18.37
CA GLN A 983 6.93 22.26 -18.04
C GLN A 983 6.95 23.50 -18.93
N ILE A 984 7.24 24.65 -18.32
CA ILE A 984 7.34 25.95 -19.01
C ILE A 984 8.79 26.40 -18.95
N GLY A 985 9.35 26.82 -20.08
CA GLY A 985 10.65 27.45 -20.18
C GLY A 985 10.50 28.87 -20.74
N CYS A 986 11.11 29.86 -20.10
CA CYS A 986 11.12 31.23 -20.62
C CYS A 986 12.27 32.04 -20.02
N LYS A 987 12.63 33.14 -20.69
CA LYS A 987 13.55 34.15 -20.16
C LYS A 987 12.74 35.40 -19.80
N VAL A 988 12.87 35.87 -18.57
CA VAL A 988 12.04 36.96 -18.01
C VAL A 988 12.93 38.12 -17.60
N LYS A 989 12.53 39.34 -17.94
CA LYS A 989 13.06 40.58 -17.36
C LYS A 989 12.09 41.06 -16.29
N TYR A 990 12.61 41.25 -15.07
CA TYR A 990 11.86 41.84 -13.97
C TYR A 990 12.04 43.36 -13.95
N LYS A 991 11.06 44.10 -13.41
CA LYS A 991 11.17 45.55 -13.24
C LYS A 991 12.21 45.90 -12.19
N ASP A 992 13.07 46.87 -12.54
CA ASP A 992 14.15 47.35 -11.67
C ASP A 992 13.58 48.26 -10.57
N ILE A 993 13.09 47.66 -9.48
CA ILE A 993 12.60 48.36 -8.29
C ILE A 993 13.71 48.35 -7.21
N PRO A 994 14.17 49.51 -6.72
CA PRO A 994 15.22 49.58 -5.69
C PRO A 994 14.87 48.75 -4.44
N GLY A 995 15.74 47.82 -4.06
CA GLY A 995 15.58 46.97 -2.86
C GLY A 995 14.73 45.70 -3.06
N ALA A 996 14.25 45.41 -4.28
CA ALA A 996 13.50 44.19 -4.57
C ALA A 996 14.38 42.93 -4.69
N ASP A 997 13.92 41.79 -4.13
CA ASP A 997 14.58 40.50 -4.27
C ASP A 997 14.06 39.74 -5.50
N ILE A 998 14.89 39.68 -6.55
CA ILE A 998 14.56 38.98 -7.81
C ILE A 998 14.31 37.48 -7.59
N ARG A 999 14.93 36.86 -6.57
CA ARG A 999 14.69 35.45 -6.24
C ARG A 999 13.25 35.23 -5.76
N LEU A 1000 12.70 36.21 -5.03
CA LEU A 1000 11.31 36.19 -4.62
C LEU A 1000 10.37 36.29 -5.83
N TYR A 1001 10.66 37.17 -6.79
CA TYR A 1001 9.86 37.30 -8.03
C TYR A 1001 9.86 36.03 -8.87
N ALA A 1002 11.00 35.36 -9.02
CA ALA A 1002 11.06 34.08 -9.72
C ALA A 1002 10.20 33.01 -9.03
N LYS A 1003 10.23 32.97 -7.69
CA LYS A 1003 9.39 32.05 -6.90
C LYS A 1003 7.91 32.38 -7.03
N MET A 1004 7.54 33.65 -6.91
CA MET A 1004 6.17 34.13 -7.09
C MET A 1004 5.65 33.82 -8.50
N LEU A 1005 6.47 34.00 -9.53
CA LEU A 1005 6.09 33.71 -10.90
C LEU A 1005 5.85 32.21 -11.13
N ALA A 1006 6.75 31.36 -10.63
CA ALA A 1006 6.56 29.92 -10.67
C ALA A 1006 5.28 29.50 -9.92
N GLU A 1007 4.99 30.12 -8.77
CA GLU A 1007 3.75 29.89 -8.03
C GLU A 1007 2.52 30.32 -8.83
N THR A 1008 2.55 31.49 -9.49
CA THR A 1008 1.45 31.96 -10.34
C THR A 1008 1.18 30.99 -11.50
N ILE A 1009 2.23 30.47 -12.15
CA ILE A 1009 2.11 29.46 -13.21
C ILE A 1009 1.50 28.17 -12.66
N ASN A 1010 2.01 27.67 -11.54
CA ASN A 1010 1.49 26.47 -10.89
C ASN A 1010 0.03 26.64 -10.50
N ARG A 1011 -0.33 27.79 -9.94
CA ARG A 1011 -1.70 28.15 -9.55
C ARG A 1011 -2.65 28.18 -10.73
N TYR A 1012 -2.17 28.66 -11.88
CA TYR A 1012 -2.95 28.62 -13.11
C TYR A 1012 -3.18 27.18 -13.59
N ILE A 1013 -2.14 26.36 -13.68
CA ILE A 1013 -2.24 24.98 -14.20
C ILE A 1013 -3.02 24.05 -13.24
N SER A 1014 -2.96 24.30 -11.93
CA SER A 1014 -3.53 23.43 -10.89
C SER A 1014 -4.59 24.09 -10.00
N PRO A 1015 -5.73 24.53 -10.54
CA PRO A 1015 -6.75 25.29 -9.80
C PRO A 1015 -7.39 24.46 -8.68
N TRP A 1016 -7.42 23.13 -8.78
CA TRP A 1016 -7.91 22.26 -7.69
C TRP A 1016 -7.04 22.34 -6.41
N ALA A 1017 -5.81 22.82 -6.52
CA ALA A 1017 -4.86 22.96 -5.41
C ALA A 1017 -5.02 24.30 -4.67
N TYR A 1018 -5.76 25.25 -5.22
CA TYR A 1018 -5.90 26.60 -4.69
C TYR A 1018 -7.38 27.00 -4.60
N SER A 1019 -7.76 27.76 -3.58
CA SER A 1019 -9.16 28.12 -3.35
C SER A 1019 -9.68 29.26 -4.25
N ASP A 1020 -8.78 29.97 -4.94
CA ASP A 1020 -9.05 31.35 -5.35
C ASP A 1020 -9.26 31.53 -6.86
N ILE A 1021 -9.11 30.46 -7.65
CA ILE A 1021 -9.16 30.55 -9.11
C ILE A 1021 -10.13 29.54 -9.72
N ASP A 1022 -11.21 30.04 -10.31
CA ASP A 1022 -12.14 29.27 -11.15
C ASP A 1022 -11.66 29.32 -12.61
N ILE A 1023 -10.55 28.65 -12.91
CA ILE A 1023 -10.16 28.41 -14.31
C ILE A 1023 -10.96 27.21 -14.78
N ASP A 1024 -11.93 27.48 -15.65
CA ASP A 1024 -12.54 26.46 -16.48
C ASP A 1024 -11.51 26.02 -17.51
N PHE A 1025 -10.76 24.95 -17.21
CA PHE A 1025 -10.00 24.21 -18.22
C PHE A 1025 -10.96 23.48 -19.14
N GLY A 1026 -11.85 24.21 -19.83
CA GLY A 1026 -12.84 23.71 -20.78
C GLY A 1026 -12.25 23.41 -22.15
N LYS A 1027 -11.02 23.86 -22.42
CA LYS A 1027 -10.37 23.83 -23.74
C LYS A 1027 -8.85 23.67 -23.61
N LYS A 1028 -8.22 23.45 -24.77
CA LYS A 1028 -6.77 23.58 -24.98
C LYS A 1028 -6.24 24.81 -24.23
N ILE A 1029 -5.10 24.67 -23.56
CA ILE A 1029 -4.44 25.83 -22.97
C ILE A 1029 -3.70 26.54 -24.09
N GLU A 1030 -4.16 27.72 -24.46
CA GLU A 1030 -3.48 28.56 -25.44
C GLU A 1030 -2.23 29.19 -24.81
N LEU A 1031 -1.10 29.16 -25.51
CA LEU A 1031 0.14 29.77 -24.99
C LEU A 1031 -0.02 31.28 -24.79
N SER A 1032 -0.86 31.94 -25.60
CA SER A 1032 -1.20 33.36 -25.45
C SER A 1032 -1.73 33.69 -24.05
N SER A 1033 -2.57 32.83 -23.49
CA SER A 1033 -3.15 33.01 -22.15
C SER A 1033 -2.10 32.87 -21.05
N LEU A 1034 -1.18 31.91 -21.19
CA LEU A 1034 -0.05 31.73 -20.27
C LEU A 1034 0.95 32.89 -20.36
N ILE A 1035 1.25 33.35 -21.58
CA ILE A 1035 2.11 34.52 -21.83
C ILE A 1035 1.49 35.75 -21.17
N GLN A 1036 0.20 36.01 -21.43
CA GLN A 1036 -0.52 37.14 -20.85
C GLN A 1036 -0.58 37.08 -19.32
N LEU A 1037 -0.77 35.88 -18.74
CA LEU A 1037 -0.73 35.68 -17.30
C LEU A 1037 0.61 36.10 -16.71
N ILE A 1038 1.72 35.72 -17.35
CA ILE A 1038 3.08 36.03 -16.92
C ILE A 1038 3.38 37.53 -17.11
N ASP A 1039 3.03 38.09 -18.26
CA ASP A 1039 3.31 39.49 -18.63
C ASP A 1039 2.52 40.50 -17.78
N ASN A 1040 1.29 40.15 -17.40
CA ASN A 1040 0.45 41.01 -16.55
C ASN A 1040 0.89 41.05 -15.07
N GLN A 1041 1.90 40.29 -14.66
CA GLN A 1041 2.39 40.36 -13.29
C GLN A 1041 3.06 41.72 -13.04
N SER A 1042 2.71 42.37 -11.92
CA SER A 1042 3.16 43.74 -11.62
C SER A 1042 4.68 43.91 -11.63
N PHE A 1043 5.42 42.86 -11.31
CA PHE A 1043 6.89 42.81 -11.23
C PHE A 1043 7.59 42.33 -12.52
N VAL A 1044 6.85 41.89 -13.55
CA VAL A 1044 7.40 41.49 -14.86
C VAL A 1044 7.43 42.71 -15.79
N ASP A 1045 8.51 42.86 -16.55
CA ASP A 1045 8.68 43.90 -17.58
C ASP A 1045 8.41 43.34 -18.98
N TYR A 1046 9.07 42.24 -19.34
CA TYR A 1046 8.78 41.48 -20.56
C TYR A 1046 9.33 40.06 -20.50
N ILE A 1047 8.90 39.20 -21.44
CA ILE A 1047 9.38 37.82 -21.60
C ILE A 1047 9.90 37.54 -23.01
N ILE A 1048 10.87 36.62 -23.14
CA ILE A 1048 11.37 36.10 -24.42
C ILE A 1048 11.59 34.58 -24.35
N ASP A 1049 11.71 33.93 -25.53
CA ASP A 1049 12.05 32.51 -25.65
C ASP A 1049 11.09 31.57 -24.87
N PHE A 1050 9.79 31.87 -24.94
CA PHE A 1050 8.75 31.09 -24.28
C PHE A 1050 8.53 29.75 -24.98
N LYS A 1051 8.67 28.65 -24.22
CA LYS A 1051 8.56 27.27 -24.67
C LYS A 1051 7.72 26.48 -23.68
N VAL A 1052 7.01 25.49 -24.18
CA VAL A 1052 6.25 24.55 -23.36
C VAL A 1052 6.66 23.13 -23.73
N ASN A 1053 7.04 22.34 -22.73
CA ASN A 1053 7.27 20.91 -22.87
C ASN A 1053 6.11 20.15 -22.22
N HIS A 1054 5.58 19.20 -22.97
CA HIS A 1054 4.50 18.32 -22.52
C HIS A 1054 5.07 16.92 -22.27
N LEU A 1055 4.98 16.47 -21.02
CA LEU A 1055 5.60 15.25 -20.50
C LEU A 1055 4.52 14.22 -20.18
N ILE A 1056 4.55 13.09 -20.89
CA ILE A 1056 3.63 11.96 -20.67
C ILE A 1056 4.30 10.99 -19.70
N LEU A 1057 3.58 10.65 -18.64
CA LEU A 1057 4.06 9.76 -17.59
C LEU A 1057 3.74 8.29 -17.92
N ASP A 1058 4.40 7.38 -17.21
CA ASP A 1058 4.02 5.97 -17.16
C ASP A 1058 2.71 5.74 -16.40
N ASP A 1059 2.16 4.52 -16.51
CA ASP A 1059 0.88 4.15 -15.88
C ASP A 1059 0.92 4.26 -14.34
N GLU A 1060 2.12 4.18 -13.76
CA GLU A 1060 2.38 4.41 -12.33
C GLU A 1060 2.65 5.89 -11.99
N GLU A 1061 2.80 6.75 -12.99
CA GLU A 1061 3.08 8.19 -12.91
C GLU A 1061 4.33 8.56 -12.12
N ASN A 1062 5.36 7.73 -12.26
CA ASN A 1062 6.68 7.83 -11.64
C ASN A 1062 7.74 8.30 -12.64
N THR A 1063 7.64 7.88 -13.91
CA THR A 1063 8.65 8.18 -14.93
C THR A 1063 8.05 8.84 -16.17
N VAL A 1064 8.83 9.68 -16.85
CA VAL A 1064 8.41 10.29 -18.12
C VAL A 1064 8.72 9.30 -19.25
N ILE A 1065 7.67 8.77 -19.89
CA ILE A 1065 7.81 7.87 -21.05
C ILE A 1065 8.11 8.68 -22.31
N LYS A 1066 7.46 9.83 -22.47
CA LYS A 1066 7.54 10.62 -23.72
C LYS A 1066 7.51 12.11 -23.43
N THR A 1067 8.43 12.84 -24.07
CA THR A 1067 8.50 14.31 -24.03
C THR A 1067 8.16 14.89 -25.39
N MET A 1068 7.12 15.71 -25.45
CA MET A 1068 6.80 16.55 -26.60
C MET A 1068 7.32 17.95 -26.32
N ALA A 1069 8.50 18.28 -26.84
CA ALA A 1069 9.16 19.55 -26.62
C ALA A 1069 8.60 20.66 -27.53
N ASP A 1070 8.58 21.89 -27.01
CA ASP A 1070 8.17 23.11 -27.72
C ASP A 1070 6.81 23.00 -28.45
N VAL A 1071 5.79 22.59 -27.69
CA VAL A 1071 4.44 22.44 -28.24
C VAL A 1071 3.78 23.81 -28.46
N LYS A 1072 3.22 24.00 -29.67
CA LYS A 1072 2.47 25.21 -30.04
C LYS A 1072 1.07 25.27 -29.42
N GLU A 1073 0.57 24.16 -28.88
CA GLU A 1073 -0.71 24.09 -28.17
C GLU A 1073 -0.63 22.96 -27.13
N ILE A 1074 -1.19 23.18 -25.94
CA ILE A 1074 -1.30 22.14 -24.92
C ILE A 1074 -2.66 21.46 -25.10
N VAL A 1075 -2.64 20.21 -25.56
CA VAL A 1075 -3.85 19.42 -25.89
C VAL A 1075 -3.79 18.06 -25.19
N PRO A 1076 -4.88 17.64 -24.50
CA PRO A 1076 -4.87 16.37 -23.80
C PRO A 1076 -4.79 15.22 -24.80
N GLN A 1077 -4.00 14.20 -24.47
CA GLN A 1077 -3.87 13.01 -25.32
C GLN A 1077 -5.11 12.13 -25.27
N THR A 1078 -5.83 12.13 -24.15
CA THR A 1078 -7.06 11.35 -23.96
C THR A 1078 -8.20 12.19 -23.42
N ASP A 1079 -9.43 11.66 -23.46
CA ASP A 1079 -10.62 12.36 -22.94
C ASP A 1079 -10.68 12.39 -21.40
N TYR A 1080 -9.81 11.65 -20.71
CA TYR A 1080 -9.74 11.50 -19.25
C TYR A 1080 -8.39 11.99 -18.66
N THR A 1081 -7.60 12.70 -19.46
CA THR A 1081 -6.36 13.34 -19.04
C THR A 1081 -6.63 14.57 -18.16
N LEU A 1082 -5.77 14.78 -17.16
CA LEU A 1082 -5.63 16.03 -16.42
C LEU A 1082 -4.18 16.52 -16.50
N PHE A 1083 -3.99 17.79 -16.83
CA PHE A 1083 -2.66 18.40 -16.79
C PHE A 1083 -2.24 18.72 -15.37
N ILE A 1084 -0.95 18.57 -15.04
CA ILE A 1084 -0.35 19.01 -13.78
C ILE A 1084 0.94 19.78 -14.05
N PRO A 1085 1.36 20.71 -13.18
CA PRO A 1085 2.64 21.38 -13.35
C PRO A 1085 3.81 20.39 -13.15
N ASN A 1086 4.91 20.63 -13.84
CA ASN A 1086 6.16 19.93 -13.57
C ASN A 1086 6.79 20.42 -12.27
N ASP A 1087 7.61 19.59 -11.63
CA ASP A 1087 8.23 19.93 -10.34
C ASP A 1087 9.17 21.15 -10.45
N THR A 1088 9.71 21.39 -11.65
CA THR A 1088 10.54 22.57 -11.96
C THR A 1088 10.18 23.19 -13.30
N HIS A 1089 10.16 24.53 -13.35
CA HIS A 1089 10.05 25.33 -14.56
C HIS A 1089 11.40 25.95 -14.92
N GLU A 1090 11.71 26.08 -16.21
CA GLU A 1090 12.97 26.66 -16.70
C GLU A 1090 12.83 28.18 -16.88
N ILE A 1091 12.70 28.91 -15.77
CA ILE A 1091 12.59 30.38 -15.78
C ILE A 1091 13.98 30.98 -15.54
N LYS A 1092 14.52 31.68 -16.55
CA LYS A 1092 15.84 32.33 -16.48
C LYS A 1092 15.71 33.84 -16.48
N GLU A 1093 16.43 34.52 -15.59
CA GLU A 1093 16.48 35.98 -15.60
C GLU A 1093 17.33 36.50 -16.76
N LEU A 1094 16.83 37.52 -17.47
CA LEU A 1094 17.62 38.32 -18.40
C LEU A 1094 18.46 39.32 -17.63
N LYS A 1095 19.75 39.00 -17.47
CA LYS A 1095 20.73 39.99 -17.02
C LYS A 1095 20.98 40.98 -18.16
N ASN A 1096 21.00 42.26 -17.84
CA ASN A 1096 21.54 43.24 -18.78
C ASN A 1096 23.00 42.85 -19.03
N ASN A 1097 23.33 42.49 -20.27
CA ASN A 1097 24.71 42.58 -20.71
C ASN A 1097 25.02 44.09 -20.73
N CYS A 1098 25.62 44.59 -19.66
CA CYS A 1098 26.38 45.83 -19.72
C CYS A 1098 27.63 45.60 -20.56
#